data_AF-A0A4S2V142-F1
#
_entry.id   AF-A0A4S2V142-F1
#
_cell.length_a   1.000
_cell.length_b   1.000
_cell.length_c   1.000
_cell.angle_alpha   90.00
_cell.angle_beta   90.00
_cell.angle_gamma   90.00
#
_symmetry.space_group_name_H-M   'P 1'
#
loop_
_entity.id
_entity.type
_entity.pdbx_description
1 polymer ?
#
loop_
_entity_poly.entity_id
_entity_poly.type
_entity_poly.pdbx_seq_one_letter_code
_entity_poly.pdbx_strand_id
1 'polypeptide(L)'
;MHIEILAHTVATDSVGARAAARLAQTLAAGHRVTVVAVRGAAEPHPALRLPENVDVVALAPSVGSGDRDDDETSQLVIAGDPEFRRYNRADDGRLKKHLSASGADAVVALSSALGAALAQCRVPHARRIARQPAPVERLPESVRARWTELYRELDAVVPLTEHDAAAPEYQALRAAGVEVCRIPEPVLLAESPDKPTTGVVISAGRLVSHRRVELALHAFSQTRAAQPGWQLRVFGTGPLRRETRELVMALGLHDHVLLVDREAGEEDFYDADIALVTAERVDSARPVLEALAQATPVVATEVPFGASEVLAEGHGGLLVPVGDVHGTAAALERYMADEQLRSAHRAQALRTARSAGAEQVAEAYEELFTSVKAGVRGRWGKGRRAGGGAPAEDRPRPTADCRVLTNGVWELTLRGVSGARTVRVKEQGKGRKEVVDFAVEGGGTRALIDARELAVLGEGRADLYAVDGKGRESRLRYGLCTLGGARDVGHLGDLDHFHWVLPYASEGGYLRLRVWSRQSHAELVTVDYSDTSLWLTGWLQGEWQLGGELLLLLRRRQEPARTLAAGRVRFEGGWFGAELVMDEAMRARLLLRENWDVLLADSSGREPVRVARIADDQVVRRDVQRFPELVREEPTDLFGPDVGRAVVGLRPYFTADNELSLVVTEHH
;
A
#
# COMPACT_ATOMS: atom_id res chain seq x y z
N MET A 1 -31.17 4.40 8.25
CA MET A 1 -30.42 5.36 7.41
C MET A 1 -29.64 4.61 6.34
N HIS A 2 -29.24 5.28 5.27
CA HIS A 2 -28.19 4.83 4.35
C HIS A 2 -26.84 5.41 4.79
N ILE A 3 -25.89 4.54 5.13
CA ILE A 3 -24.56 4.92 5.62
C ILE A 3 -23.51 4.45 4.63
N GLU A 4 -22.63 5.35 4.20
CA GLU A 4 -21.44 5.00 3.44
C GLU A 4 -20.19 5.02 4.33
N ILE A 5 -19.41 3.95 4.29
CA ILE A 5 -18.13 3.84 5.01
C ILE A 5 -17.00 3.94 3.98
N LEU A 6 -16.22 5.01 4.02
CA LEU A 6 -15.06 5.18 3.14
C LEU A 6 -13.85 4.45 3.72
N ALA A 7 -13.33 3.50 2.94
CA ALA A 7 -12.11 2.76 3.26
C ALA A 7 -11.11 2.84 2.10
N HIS A 8 -9.82 2.70 2.39
CA HIS A 8 -8.80 2.66 1.33
C HIS A 8 -9.06 1.48 0.37
N THR A 9 -9.24 0.28 0.93
CA THR A 9 -9.55 -0.94 0.20
C THR A 9 -10.23 -1.96 1.11
N VAL A 10 -10.95 -2.92 0.50
CA VAL A 10 -11.45 -4.13 1.17
C VAL A 10 -10.94 -5.42 0.50
N ALA A 11 -10.06 -5.30 -0.50
CA ALA A 11 -9.53 -6.46 -1.23
C ALA A 11 -8.39 -7.19 -0.49
N THR A 12 -7.98 -6.69 0.67
CA THR A 12 -6.95 -7.28 1.55
C THR A 12 -7.51 -7.51 2.94
N ASP A 13 -6.84 -8.30 3.77
CA ASP A 13 -7.18 -8.49 5.18
C ASP A 13 -6.48 -7.49 6.12
N SER A 14 -6.05 -6.35 5.58
CA SER A 14 -5.35 -5.32 6.35
C SER A 14 -6.17 -4.78 7.53
N VAL A 15 -5.47 -4.23 8.52
CA VAL A 15 -6.06 -3.56 9.70
C VAL A 15 -7.21 -2.63 9.34
N GLY A 16 -7.03 -1.74 8.35
CA GLY A 16 -8.05 -0.79 7.91
C GLY A 16 -9.24 -1.44 7.21
N ALA A 17 -9.01 -2.51 6.43
CA ALA A 17 -10.07 -3.28 5.80
C ALA A 17 -10.92 -4.05 6.84
N ARG A 18 -10.28 -4.64 7.86
CA ARG A 18 -10.97 -5.27 9.00
C ARG A 18 -11.77 -4.26 9.81
N ALA A 19 -11.22 -3.07 10.06
CA ALA A 19 -11.94 -1.99 10.74
C ALA A 19 -13.19 -1.57 9.96
N ALA A 20 -13.08 -1.44 8.63
CA ALA A 20 -14.22 -1.14 7.77
C ALA A 20 -15.28 -2.25 7.82
N ALA A 21 -14.85 -3.50 7.69
CA ALA A 21 -15.77 -4.64 7.71
C ALA A 21 -16.49 -4.78 9.05
N ARG A 22 -15.78 -4.58 10.16
CA ARG A 22 -16.37 -4.66 11.50
C ARG A 22 -17.36 -3.55 11.78
N LEU A 23 -17.03 -2.31 11.41
CA LEU A 23 -17.97 -1.20 11.54
C LEU A 23 -19.19 -1.43 10.65
N ALA A 24 -19.00 -1.94 9.43
CA ALA A 24 -20.10 -2.27 8.55
C ALA A 24 -21.01 -3.36 9.13
N GLN A 25 -20.45 -4.46 9.64
CA GLN A 25 -21.19 -5.50 10.36
C GLN A 25 -22.03 -4.92 11.51
N THR A 26 -21.40 -4.04 12.30
CA THR A 26 -22.01 -3.41 13.48
C THR A 26 -23.22 -2.56 13.09
N LEU A 27 -23.07 -1.69 12.09
CA LEU A 27 -24.12 -0.76 11.67
C LEU A 27 -25.19 -1.44 10.80
N ALA A 28 -24.87 -2.55 10.14
CA ALA A 28 -25.80 -3.28 9.27
C ALA A 28 -26.99 -3.92 10.02
N ALA A 29 -26.94 -3.99 11.36
CA ALA A 29 -28.05 -4.47 12.18
C ALA A 29 -29.27 -3.53 12.12
N GLY A 30 -29.07 -2.22 11.99
CA GLY A 30 -30.14 -1.21 11.98
C GLY A 30 -30.18 -0.33 10.73
N HIS A 31 -29.21 -0.49 9.81
CA HIS A 31 -29.03 0.42 8.69
C HIS A 31 -28.71 -0.28 7.38
N ARG A 32 -28.98 0.42 6.29
CA ARG A 32 -28.42 0.08 4.99
C ARG A 32 -26.98 0.60 4.95
N VAL A 33 -26.01 -0.29 4.83
CA VAL A 33 -24.59 0.09 4.83
C VAL A 33 -23.97 -0.20 3.46
N THR A 34 -23.19 0.75 2.98
CA THR A 34 -22.35 0.60 1.80
C THR A 34 -20.90 0.85 2.18
N VAL A 35 -20.01 -0.12 1.99
CA VAL A 35 -18.57 0.09 2.11
C VAL A 35 -18.04 0.59 0.77
N VAL A 36 -17.52 1.80 0.76
CA VAL A 36 -16.95 2.44 -0.42
C VAL A 36 -15.43 2.34 -0.34
N ALA A 37 -14.88 1.37 -1.08
CA ALA A 37 -13.44 1.20 -1.25
C ALA A 37 -12.93 2.18 -2.31
N VAL A 38 -12.00 3.07 -1.93
CA VAL A 38 -11.41 4.03 -2.88
C VAL A 38 -10.62 3.29 -3.96
N ARG A 39 -9.88 2.25 -3.58
CA ARG A 39 -9.14 1.34 -4.46
C ARG A 39 -9.45 -0.11 -4.09
N GLY A 40 -9.49 -1.03 -5.06
CA GLY A 40 -9.78 -2.43 -4.76
C GLY A 40 -10.77 -3.07 -5.72
N ALA A 41 -11.00 -4.36 -5.56
CA ALA A 41 -12.16 -4.99 -6.16
C ALA A 41 -13.41 -4.67 -5.33
N ALA A 42 -14.58 -4.75 -5.95
CA ALA A 42 -15.86 -4.73 -5.22
C ALA A 42 -16.04 -6.02 -4.39
N GLU A 43 -15.31 -7.08 -4.73
CA GLU A 43 -15.27 -8.30 -3.92
C GLU A 43 -14.35 -8.10 -2.70
N PRO A 44 -14.88 -8.20 -1.46
CA PRO A 44 -14.08 -8.11 -0.26
C PRO A 44 -13.20 -9.35 -0.09
N HIS A 45 -12.06 -9.19 0.57
CA HIS A 45 -11.19 -10.31 0.92
C HIS A 45 -11.97 -11.35 1.76
N PRO A 46 -11.82 -12.66 1.51
CA PRO A 46 -12.61 -13.70 2.18
C PRO A 46 -12.57 -13.65 3.72
N ALA A 47 -11.47 -13.16 4.30
CA ALA A 47 -11.30 -13.02 5.74
C ALA A 47 -12.16 -11.92 6.41
N LEU A 48 -12.75 -10.99 5.64
CA LEU A 48 -13.49 -9.85 6.19
C LEU A 48 -14.94 -10.16 6.60
N ARG A 49 -15.47 -11.34 6.25
CA ARG A 49 -16.81 -11.85 6.62
C ARG A 49 -17.91 -10.76 6.64
N LEU A 50 -18.19 -10.11 5.51
CA LEU A 50 -19.27 -9.10 5.44
C LEU A 50 -20.67 -9.76 5.34
N PRO A 51 -21.69 -9.24 6.03
CA PRO A 51 -23.08 -9.69 5.88
C PRO A 51 -23.61 -9.44 4.45
N GLU A 52 -24.54 -10.27 3.99
CA GLU A 52 -25.13 -10.14 2.64
C GLU A 52 -25.87 -8.81 2.41
N ASN A 53 -26.33 -8.15 3.48
CA ASN A 53 -27.02 -6.86 3.42
C ASN A 53 -26.07 -5.64 3.42
N VAL A 54 -24.76 -5.86 3.31
CA VAL A 54 -23.75 -4.81 3.14
C VAL A 54 -23.34 -4.70 1.68
N ASP A 55 -23.64 -3.56 1.05
CA ASP A 55 -23.20 -3.27 -0.32
C ASP A 55 -21.69 -2.92 -0.31
N VAL A 56 -20.92 -3.38 -1.30
CA VAL A 56 -19.52 -2.97 -1.49
C VAL A 56 -19.36 -2.28 -2.85
N VAL A 57 -18.83 -1.06 -2.83
CA VAL A 57 -18.59 -0.25 -4.03
C VAL A 57 -17.10 0.06 -4.11
N ALA A 58 -16.46 -0.30 -5.22
CA ALA A 58 -15.09 0.12 -5.51
C ALA A 58 -15.10 1.32 -6.46
N LEU A 59 -14.48 2.43 -6.05
CA LEU A 59 -14.33 3.64 -6.89
C LEU A 59 -13.23 3.47 -7.94
N ALA A 60 -12.23 2.65 -7.63
CA ALA A 60 -11.18 2.24 -8.52
C ALA A 60 -10.94 0.73 -8.40
N PRO A 61 -10.73 0.00 -9.52
CA PRO A 61 -10.40 -1.42 -9.49
C PRO A 61 -9.12 -1.69 -8.68
N SER A 62 -8.95 -2.94 -8.24
CA SER A 62 -7.82 -3.38 -7.40
C SER A 62 -6.49 -3.10 -8.07
N VAL A 63 -5.72 -2.20 -7.47
CA VAL A 63 -4.35 -1.90 -7.86
C VAL A 63 -3.41 -2.82 -7.07
N GLY A 64 -2.85 -3.83 -7.74
CA GLY A 64 -1.53 -4.35 -7.34
C GLY A 64 -0.52 -3.20 -7.43
N SER A 65 0.48 -3.15 -6.56
CA SER A 65 1.28 -1.97 -6.14
C SER A 65 1.92 -1.01 -7.17
N GLY A 66 1.59 -1.06 -8.48
CA GLY A 66 2.19 -0.28 -9.56
C GLY A 66 1.29 0.64 -10.41
N ASP A 67 -0.02 0.75 -10.18
CA ASP A 67 -0.89 1.71 -10.90
C ASP A 67 -0.94 3.08 -10.17
N ARG A 68 -0.09 4.01 -10.62
CA ARG A 68 -0.13 5.43 -10.28
C ARG A 68 -0.66 6.22 -11.49
N ASP A 69 -1.99 6.23 -11.59
CA ASP A 69 -2.77 6.82 -12.72
C ASP A 69 -2.63 8.34 -12.86
N ASP A 70 -2.03 8.92 -11.85
CA ASP A 70 -1.46 10.24 -11.85
C ASP A 70 -0.20 10.14 -10.99
N ASP A 71 0.97 10.46 -11.53
CA ASP A 71 2.12 10.84 -10.70
C ASP A 71 1.86 12.20 -10.02
N GLU A 72 0.76 12.88 -10.39
CA GLU A 72 0.23 14.01 -9.64
C GLU A 72 -0.33 13.55 -8.29
N THR A 73 0.36 14.00 -7.24
CA THR A 73 -0.03 13.79 -5.85
C THR A 73 -1.46 14.27 -5.60
N SER A 74 -2.20 13.54 -4.76
CA SER A 74 -3.52 13.98 -4.28
C SER A 74 -3.46 15.41 -3.74
N GLN A 75 -4.46 16.21 -4.10
CA GLN A 75 -4.71 17.55 -3.58
C GLN A 75 -5.69 17.54 -2.40
N LEU A 76 -6.40 16.42 -2.19
CA LEU A 76 -7.34 16.24 -1.09
C LEU A 76 -6.65 15.70 0.18
N VAL A 77 -5.58 14.92 0.03
CA VAL A 77 -4.84 14.40 1.18
C VAL A 77 -3.75 15.38 1.59
N ILE A 78 -3.54 15.52 2.90
CA ILE A 78 -2.55 16.45 3.46
C ILE A 78 -1.14 15.98 3.12
N ALA A 79 -0.34 16.83 2.48
CA ALA A 79 1.06 16.54 2.21
C ALA A 79 1.81 16.27 3.52
N GLY A 80 2.52 15.13 3.58
CA GLY A 80 3.22 14.67 4.78
C GLY A 80 2.42 13.71 5.67
N ASP A 81 1.12 13.51 5.40
CA ASP A 81 0.34 12.44 6.05
C ASP A 81 0.97 11.05 5.73
N PRO A 82 1.03 10.11 6.68
CA PRO A 82 1.58 8.77 6.44
C PRO A 82 0.91 8.00 5.29
N GLU A 83 -0.36 8.30 5.01
CA GLU A 83 -1.13 7.71 3.91
C GLU A 83 -1.12 8.57 2.64
N PHE A 84 -0.45 9.73 2.62
CA PHE A 84 -0.42 10.65 1.48
C PHE A 84 -0.07 9.95 0.16
N ARG A 85 0.91 9.05 0.19
CA ARG A 85 1.37 8.31 -1.00
C ARG A 85 0.42 7.21 -1.48
N ARG A 86 -0.66 6.93 -0.73
CA ARG A 86 -1.67 5.94 -1.12
C ARG A 86 -2.72 6.50 -2.08
N TYR A 87 -2.81 7.81 -2.20
CA TYR A 87 -3.83 8.49 -3.00
C TYR A 87 -3.19 9.42 -4.04
N ASN A 88 -3.83 9.54 -5.20
CA ASN A 88 -3.42 10.44 -6.27
C ASN A 88 -4.57 11.32 -6.76
N ARG A 89 -4.29 12.22 -7.70
CA ARG A 89 -5.28 13.16 -8.21
C ARG A 89 -6.46 12.49 -8.94
N ALA A 90 -6.25 11.31 -9.53
CA ALA A 90 -7.35 10.51 -10.09
C ALA A 90 -8.30 10.00 -9.00
N ASP A 91 -7.77 9.54 -7.86
CA ASP A 91 -8.58 9.17 -6.68
C ASP A 91 -9.40 10.36 -6.18
N ASP A 92 -8.82 11.58 -6.15
CA ASP A 92 -9.56 12.79 -5.77
C ASP A 92 -10.76 13.03 -6.68
N GLY A 93 -10.59 12.85 -8.00
CA GLY A 93 -11.67 12.99 -8.97
C GLY A 93 -12.77 11.96 -8.76
N ARG A 94 -12.41 10.70 -8.49
CA ARG A 94 -13.34 9.60 -8.22
C ARG A 94 -14.12 9.83 -6.92
N LEU A 95 -13.42 10.20 -5.84
CA LEU A 95 -14.00 10.56 -4.55
C LEU A 95 -14.96 11.74 -4.67
N LYS A 96 -14.53 12.85 -5.29
CA LYS A 96 -15.39 14.04 -5.51
C LYS A 96 -16.66 13.67 -6.28
N LYS A 97 -16.51 12.89 -7.35
CA LYS A 97 -17.65 12.47 -8.17
C LYS A 97 -18.61 11.59 -7.39
N HIS A 98 -18.11 10.60 -6.65
CA HIS A 98 -18.92 9.71 -5.82
C HIS A 98 -19.65 10.49 -4.73
N LEU A 99 -18.91 11.25 -3.91
CA LEU A 99 -19.45 11.97 -2.77
C LEU A 99 -20.47 13.06 -3.18
N SER A 100 -20.25 13.74 -4.31
CA SER A 100 -21.20 14.74 -4.81
C SER A 100 -22.50 14.15 -5.35
N ALA A 101 -22.51 12.86 -5.70
CA ALA A 101 -23.67 12.12 -6.18
C ALA A 101 -24.26 11.18 -5.11
N SER A 102 -23.64 11.07 -3.93
CA SER A 102 -24.09 10.18 -2.87
C SER A 102 -25.46 10.60 -2.36
N GLY A 103 -26.32 9.60 -2.16
CA GLY A 103 -27.63 9.75 -1.50
C GLY A 103 -27.62 9.35 -0.03
N ALA A 104 -26.44 9.16 0.57
CA ALA A 104 -26.31 8.68 1.93
C ALA A 104 -26.77 9.74 2.95
N ASP A 105 -27.31 9.27 4.08
CA ASP A 105 -27.65 10.11 5.24
C ASP A 105 -26.40 10.46 6.07
N ALA A 106 -25.37 9.60 6.00
CA ALA A 106 -24.08 9.77 6.66
C ALA A 106 -22.95 9.12 5.85
N VAL A 107 -21.78 9.76 5.87
CA VAL A 107 -20.53 9.24 5.32
C VAL A 107 -19.47 9.22 6.43
N VAL A 108 -18.91 8.04 6.68
CA VAL A 108 -17.88 7.82 7.71
C VAL A 108 -16.55 7.48 7.05
N ALA A 109 -15.54 8.35 7.19
CA ALA A 109 -14.19 8.11 6.70
C ALA A 109 -13.32 7.43 7.77
N LEU A 110 -12.60 6.36 7.42
CA LEU A 110 -11.85 5.54 8.39
C LEU A 110 -10.34 5.82 8.46
N SER A 111 -9.85 6.86 7.80
CA SER A 111 -8.45 7.27 7.92
C SER A 111 -8.30 8.79 7.90
N SER A 112 -7.15 9.28 8.39
CA SER A 112 -6.83 10.72 8.41
C SER A 112 -6.89 11.33 7.01
N ALA A 113 -6.37 10.60 6.01
CA ALA A 113 -6.38 10.98 4.61
C ALA A 113 -7.79 11.06 4.03
N LEU A 114 -8.63 10.06 4.28
CA LEU A 114 -10.01 10.06 3.78
C LEU A 114 -10.89 11.07 4.51
N GLY A 115 -10.63 11.33 5.80
CA GLY A 115 -11.30 12.41 6.53
C GLY A 115 -10.94 13.79 5.98
N ALA A 116 -9.66 14.02 5.62
CA ALA A 116 -9.23 15.24 4.96
C ALA A 116 -9.89 15.41 3.57
N ALA A 117 -10.03 14.32 2.81
CA ALA A 117 -10.74 14.33 1.54
C ALA A 117 -12.23 14.62 1.71
N LEU A 118 -12.89 13.98 2.68
CA LEU A 118 -14.30 14.17 3.01
C LEU A 118 -14.60 15.62 3.41
N ALA A 119 -13.73 16.23 4.21
CA ALA A 119 -13.85 17.62 4.65
C ALA A 119 -13.85 18.63 3.49
N GLN A 120 -13.17 18.30 2.38
CA GLN A 120 -13.01 19.15 1.21
C GLN A 120 -13.99 18.83 0.07
N CYS A 121 -14.76 17.75 0.21
CA CYS A 121 -15.72 17.32 -0.80
C CYS A 121 -17.14 17.76 -0.44
N ARG A 122 -17.92 18.07 -1.47
CA ARG A 122 -19.35 18.31 -1.31
C ARG A 122 -20.07 16.96 -1.21
N VAL A 123 -20.79 16.76 -0.11
CA VAL A 123 -21.67 15.60 0.11
C VAL A 123 -23.07 16.12 0.43
N PRO A 124 -23.97 16.25 -0.57
CA PRO A 124 -25.29 16.80 -0.33
C PRO A 124 -26.06 15.96 0.71
N HIS A 125 -26.68 16.61 1.69
CA HIS A 125 -27.60 15.99 2.66
C HIS A 125 -26.99 14.97 3.64
N ALA A 126 -25.74 14.54 3.46
CA ALA A 126 -25.07 13.62 4.36
C ALA A 126 -24.38 14.33 5.54
N ARG A 127 -24.31 13.65 6.67
CA ARG A 127 -23.38 13.98 7.77
C ARG A 127 -21.98 13.50 7.41
N ARG A 128 -20.97 14.35 7.55
CA ARG A 128 -19.56 14.02 7.27
C ARG A 128 -18.83 13.75 8.57
N ILE A 129 -18.46 12.49 8.76
CA ILE A 129 -17.86 12.00 10.00
C ILE A 129 -16.50 11.40 9.67
N ALA A 130 -15.45 11.83 10.37
CA ALA A 130 -14.14 11.21 10.26
C ALA A 130 -13.81 10.42 11.53
N ARG A 131 -13.51 9.14 11.37
CA ARG A 131 -12.96 8.30 12.45
C ARG A 131 -11.45 8.29 12.33
N GLN A 132 -10.79 8.71 13.38
CA GLN A 132 -9.34 8.83 13.41
C GLN A 132 -8.73 7.48 13.87
N PRO A 133 -7.91 6.79 13.04
CA PRO A 133 -7.47 5.42 13.34
C PRO A 133 -6.28 5.33 14.31
N ALA A 134 -5.62 6.46 14.59
CA ALA A 134 -4.47 6.56 15.48
C ALA A 134 -4.40 7.96 16.10
N PRO A 135 -3.79 8.14 17.28
CA PRO A 135 -3.77 9.42 17.97
C PRO A 135 -3.28 10.57 17.07
N VAL A 136 -3.93 11.73 17.16
CA VAL A 136 -3.61 12.89 16.32
C VAL A 136 -2.16 13.35 16.53
N GLU A 137 -1.62 13.16 17.73
CA GLU A 137 -0.24 13.44 18.10
C GLU A 137 0.80 12.61 17.32
N ARG A 138 0.39 11.50 16.68
CA ARG A 138 1.26 10.72 15.79
C ARG A 138 1.48 11.36 14.44
N LEU A 139 0.61 12.30 14.04
CA LEU A 139 0.80 13.04 12.80
C LEU A 139 1.94 14.05 12.97
N PRO A 140 2.78 14.27 11.94
CA PRO A 140 3.78 15.33 11.96
C PRO A 140 3.14 16.69 12.31
N GLU A 141 3.86 17.56 13.01
CA GLU A 141 3.32 18.86 13.45
C GLU A 141 2.75 19.70 12.29
N SER A 142 3.43 19.73 11.15
CA SER A 142 2.96 20.39 9.93
C SER A 142 1.64 19.82 9.39
N VAL A 143 1.41 18.52 9.59
CA VAL A 143 0.17 17.83 9.20
C VAL A 143 -0.94 18.12 10.21
N ARG A 144 -0.65 18.15 11.52
CA ARG A 144 -1.64 18.42 12.58
C ARG A 144 -2.31 19.79 12.45
N ALA A 145 -1.53 20.81 12.11
CA ALA A 145 -2.06 22.16 11.87
C ALA A 145 -3.08 22.16 10.72
N ARG A 146 -2.71 21.54 9.58
CA ARG A 146 -3.60 21.45 8.40
C ARG A 146 -4.79 20.51 8.64
N TRP A 147 -4.60 19.43 9.39
CA TRP A 147 -5.64 18.51 9.81
C TRP A 147 -6.70 19.24 10.61
N THR A 148 -6.29 20.02 11.62
CA THR A 148 -7.19 20.81 12.47
C THR A 148 -7.97 21.84 11.65
N GLU A 149 -7.32 22.49 10.69
CA GLU A 149 -7.97 23.45 9.80
C GLU A 149 -9.06 22.78 8.95
N LEU A 150 -8.74 21.67 8.27
CA LEU A 150 -9.67 20.98 7.38
C LEU A 150 -10.82 20.33 8.16
N TYR A 151 -10.54 19.71 9.30
CA TYR A 151 -11.53 18.95 10.06
C TYR A 151 -12.61 19.84 10.70
N ARG A 152 -12.43 21.18 10.73
CA ARG A 152 -13.50 22.14 11.11
C ARG A 152 -14.70 22.11 10.17
N GLU A 153 -14.51 21.68 8.93
CA GLU A 153 -15.57 21.55 7.94
C GLU A 153 -16.38 20.26 8.09
N LEU A 154 -15.93 19.32 8.94
CA LEU A 154 -16.67 18.09 9.24
C LEU A 154 -17.78 18.36 10.25
N ASP A 155 -18.74 17.44 10.29
CA ASP A 155 -19.87 17.52 11.20
C ASP A 155 -19.54 16.79 12.53
N ALA A 156 -18.76 15.70 12.46
CA ALA A 156 -18.17 15.06 13.63
C ALA A 156 -16.80 14.42 13.38
N VAL A 157 -16.05 14.20 14.46
CA VAL A 157 -14.80 13.45 14.48
C VAL A 157 -14.80 12.45 15.63
N VAL A 158 -14.39 11.21 15.34
CA VAL A 158 -14.44 10.07 16.26
C VAL A 158 -13.02 9.60 16.60
N PRO A 159 -12.43 10.05 17.73
CA PRO A 159 -11.23 9.44 18.30
C PRO A 159 -11.54 8.08 18.94
N LEU A 160 -10.51 7.23 19.06
CA LEU A 160 -10.67 5.85 19.61
C LEU A 160 -10.47 5.76 21.13
N THR A 161 -9.83 6.76 21.72
CA THR A 161 -9.36 6.75 23.12
C THR A 161 -9.69 8.08 23.79
N GLU A 162 -9.98 8.05 25.09
CA GLU A 162 -10.19 9.25 25.89
C GLU A 162 -8.99 10.19 25.85
N HIS A 163 -7.78 9.62 25.93
CA HIS A 163 -6.55 10.42 25.88
C HIS A 163 -6.42 11.22 24.58
N ASP A 164 -6.63 10.58 23.43
CA ASP A 164 -6.62 11.27 22.14
C ASP A 164 -7.72 12.33 22.06
N ALA A 165 -8.93 12.02 22.54
CA ALA A 165 -10.06 12.96 22.55
C ALA A 165 -9.80 14.23 23.39
N ALA A 166 -8.84 14.18 24.32
CA ALA A 166 -8.43 15.31 25.14
C ALA A 166 -7.37 16.21 24.48
N ALA A 167 -6.75 15.77 23.36
CA ALA A 167 -5.66 16.50 22.72
C ALA A 167 -6.08 17.91 22.24
N PRO A 168 -5.16 18.90 22.21
CA PRO A 168 -5.46 20.30 21.88
C PRO A 168 -6.18 20.47 20.53
N GLU A 169 -5.85 19.64 19.55
CA GLU A 169 -6.45 19.65 18.22
C GLU A 169 -7.96 19.37 18.28
N TYR A 170 -8.40 18.39 19.08
CA TYR A 170 -9.83 18.11 19.27
C TYR A 170 -10.54 19.19 20.07
N GLN A 171 -9.86 19.84 21.03
CA GLN A 171 -10.42 21.01 21.72
C GLN A 171 -10.67 22.16 20.74
N ALA A 172 -9.75 22.39 19.80
CA ALA A 172 -9.93 23.38 18.75
C ALA A 172 -11.10 23.03 17.81
N LEU A 173 -11.34 21.74 17.54
CA LEU A 173 -12.50 21.28 16.77
C LEU A 173 -13.82 21.50 17.53
N ARG A 174 -13.88 21.15 18.83
CA ARG A 174 -15.03 21.44 19.70
C ARG A 174 -15.33 22.94 19.78
N ALA A 175 -14.30 23.77 19.89
CA ALA A 175 -14.45 25.24 19.89
C ALA A 175 -14.98 25.77 18.55
N ALA A 176 -14.66 25.10 17.44
CA ALA A 176 -15.28 25.35 16.14
C ALA A 176 -16.69 24.72 16.01
N GLY A 177 -17.16 24.01 17.04
CA GLY A 177 -18.45 23.35 17.16
C GLY A 177 -18.59 22.01 16.42
N VAL A 178 -17.46 21.40 16.02
CA VAL A 178 -17.47 20.03 15.49
C VAL A 178 -17.75 19.08 16.65
N GLU A 179 -18.64 18.12 16.45
CA GLU A 179 -18.92 17.11 17.46
C GLU A 179 -17.71 16.18 17.59
N VAL A 180 -17.17 16.01 18.79
CA VAL A 180 -16.06 15.08 19.05
C VAL A 180 -16.51 14.05 20.06
N CYS A 181 -16.77 12.83 19.58
CA CYS A 181 -17.32 11.74 20.37
C CYS A 181 -16.37 10.53 20.30
N ARG A 182 -15.90 10.06 21.47
CA ARG A 182 -15.06 8.86 21.56
C ARG A 182 -15.93 7.63 21.31
N ILE A 183 -15.64 6.88 20.25
CA ILE A 183 -16.30 5.60 19.95
C ILE A 183 -15.20 4.57 19.69
N PRO A 184 -15.16 3.46 20.43
CA PRO A 184 -14.10 2.48 20.31
C PRO A 184 -14.23 1.70 18.99
N GLU A 185 -13.19 0.93 18.68
CA GLU A 185 -13.23 -0.02 17.58
C GLU A 185 -14.15 -1.18 17.96
N PRO A 186 -15.17 -1.51 17.14
CA PRO A 186 -16.10 -2.57 17.48
C PRO A 186 -15.37 -3.91 17.59
N VAL A 187 -15.77 -4.72 18.56
CA VAL A 187 -15.27 -6.09 18.76
C VAL A 187 -16.43 -7.06 18.87
N LEU A 188 -16.19 -8.31 18.47
CA LEU A 188 -17.13 -9.39 18.71
C LEU A 188 -16.85 -9.98 20.09
N LEU A 189 -17.89 -10.05 20.92
CA LEU A 189 -17.80 -10.64 22.25
C LEU A 189 -18.01 -12.15 22.16
N ALA A 190 -17.20 -12.91 22.89
CA ALA A 190 -17.44 -14.34 23.10
C ALA A 190 -18.72 -14.56 23.91
N GLU A 191 -19.42 -15.65 23.62
CA GLU A 191 -20.67 -16.01 24.30
C GLU A 191 -20.46 -16.36 25.78
N SER A 192 -19.29 -16.92 26.11
CA SER A 192 -18.96 -17.39 27.46
C SER A 192 -17.54 -17.00 27.86
N PRO A 193 -17.31 -16.60 29.13
CA PRO A 193 -15.97 -16.48 29.68
C PRO A 193 -15.31 -17.82 30.02
N ASP A 194 -16.12 -18.88 30.13
CA ASP A 194 -15.66 -20.21 30.52
C ASP A 194 -15.16 -20.97 29.29
N LYS A 195 -13.85 -21.19 29.26
CA LYS A 195 -13.16 -21.94 28.22
C LYS A 195 -12.10 -22.87 28.82
N PRO A 196 -11.82 -24.02 28.17
CA PRO A 196 -10.79 -24.93 28.65
C PRO A 196 -9.40 -24.29 28.59
N THR A 197 -8.56 -24.58 29.59
CA THR A 197 -7.17 -24.12 29.62
C THR A 197 -6.34 -24.90 28.60
N THR A 198 -5.66 -24.19 27.71
CA THR A 198 -4.91 -24.74 26.57
C THR A 198 -3.39 -24.67 26.74
N GLY A 199 -2.91 -23.91 27.73
CA GLY A 199 -1.49 -23.65 27.95
C GLY A 199 -0.89 -22.72 26.89
N VAL A 200 -1.69 -21.83 26.29
CA VAL A 200 -1.25 -20.98 25.18
C VAL A 200 -1.21 -19.50 25.58
N VAL A 201 -0.05 -18.88 25.34
CA VAL A 201 0.12 -17.43 25.28
C VAL A 201 0.03 -16.99 23.83
N ILE A 202 -0.77 -15.97 23.52
CA ILE A 202 -0.85 -15.36 22.20
C ILE A 202 -0.20 -13.99 22.19
N SER A 203 0.59 -13.69 21.15
CA SER A 203 1.02 -12.33 20.84
C SER A 203 0.65 -12.03 19.39
N ALA A 204 -0.11 -10.96 19.16
CA ALA A 204 -0.68 -10.65 17.85
C ALA A 204 -0.33 -9.23 17.42
N GLY A 205 0.16 -9.08 16.20
CA GLY A 205 0.44 -7.79 15.59
C GLY A 205 1.54 -7.83 14.53
N ARG A 206 1.75 -6.70 13.85
CA ARG A 206 2.81 -6.58 12.83
C ARG A 206 4.19 -6.75 13.47
N LEU A 207 5.08 -7.50 12.82
CA LEU A 207 6.45 -7.73 13.29
C LEU A 207 7.36 -6.55 12.94
N VAL A 208 7.31 -5.50 13.76
CA VAL A 208 8.06 -4.23 13.64
C VAL A 208 8.64 -3.81 14.98
N SER A 209 9.69 -2.98 14.98
CA SER A 209 10.51 -2.70 16.17
C SER A 209 9.73 -2.20 17.38
N HIS A 210 8.79 -1.27 17.17
CA HIS A 210 7.99 -0.70 18.26
C HIS A 210 6.99 -1.69 18.91
N ARG A 211 6.78 -2.87 18.30
CA ARG A 211 5.98 -3.99 18.85
C ARG A 211 6.83 -4.99 19.64
N ARG A 212 8.12 -4.68 19.86
CA ARG A 212 9.03 -5.32 20.82
C ARG A 212 8.85 -6.83 20.96
N VAL A 213 8.73 -7.55 19.84
CA VAL A 213 8.47 -9.00 19.85
C VAL A 213 9.64 -9.76 20.49
N GLU A 214 10.85 -9.20 20.41
CA GLU A 214 12.02 -9.70 21.12
C GLU A 214 11.83 -9.67 22.64
N LEU A 215 11.18 -8.65 23.20
CA LEU A 215 10.85 -8.58 24.63
C LEU A 215 9.90 -9.71 25.01
N ALA A 216 8.87 -9.97 24.20
CA ALA A 216 7.95 -11.08 24.44
C ALA A 216 8.68 -12.43 24.43
N LEU A 217 9.60 -12.65 23.49
CA LEU A 217 10.41 -13.86 23.42
C LEU A 217 11.35 -14.03 24.62
N HIS A 218 12.05 -12.96 25.02
CA HIS A 218 12.91 -13.00 26.20
C HIS A 218 12.11 -13.25 27.48
N ALA A 219 10.97 -12.58 27.67
CA ALA A 219 10.13 -12.78 28.84
C ALA A 219 9.58 -14.22 28.90
N PHE A 220 9.06 -14.73 27.76
CA PHE A 220 8.59 -16.11 27.68
C PHE A 220 9.71 -17.13 27.91
N SER A 221 10.95 -16.85 27.47
CA SER A 221 12.08 -17.75 27.71
C SER A 221 12.37 -17.96 29.20
N GLN A 222 12.12 -16.94 30.03
CA GLN A 222 12.36 -16.99 31.47
C GLN A 222 11.34 -17.88 32.19
N THR A 223 10.11 -17.98 31.68
CA THR A 223 9.06 -18.78 32.33
C THR A 223 9.21 -20.28 32.11
N ARG A 224 10.02 -20.69 31.12
CA ARG A 224 10.14 -22.08 30.65
C ARG A 224 10.51 -23.08 31.73
N ALA A 225 11.40 -22.72 32.64
CA ALA A 225 11.86 -23.64 33.69
C ALA A 225 10.73 -23.98 34.67
N ALA A 226 9.89 -23.00 35.01
CA ALA A 226 8.77 -23.17 35.94
C ALA A 226 7.50 -23.70 35.24
N GLN A 227 7.32 -23.38 33.95
CA GLN A 227 6.08 -23.62 33.20
C GLN A 227 6.33 -24.36 31.87
N PRO A 228 6.89 -25.59 31.89
CA PRO A 228 7.34 -26.26 30.67
C PRO A 228 6.23 -26.66 29.71
N GLY A 229 4.98 -26.76 30.16
CA GLY A 229 3.82 -27.13 29.33
C GLY A 229 3.27 -26.01 28.44
N TRP A 230 3.73 -24.77 28.61
CA TRP A 230 3.17 -23.61 27.91
C TRP A 230 3.80 -23.36 26.55
N GLN A 231 3.01 -22.83 25.61
CA GLN A 231 3.45 -22.41 24.27
C GLN A 231 3.16 -20.93 24.04
N LEU A 232 4.00 -20.27 23.24
CA LEU A 232 3.77 -18.92 22.75
C LEU A 232 3.48 -18.96 21.24
N ARG A 233 2.32 -18.44 20.83
CA ARG A 233 1.95 -18.27 19.42
C ARG A 233 2.06 -16.81 19.04
N VAL A 234 2.92 -16.51 18.07
CA VAL A 234 3.15 -15.16 17.57
C VAL A 234 2.50 -15.02 16.20
N PHE A 235 1.44 -14.22 16.11
CA PHE A 235 0.69 -13.96 14.89
C PHE A 235 1.12 -12.64 14.26
N GLY A 236 1.50 -12.70 12.99
CA GLY A 236 1.70 -11.53 12.16
C GLY A 236 2.84 -11.66 11.16
N THR A 237 2.89 -10.67 10.27
CA THR A 237 3.92 -10.53 9.25
C THR A 237 4.65 -9.20 9.44
N GLY A 238 5.86 -9.08 8.89
CA GLY A 238 6.62 -7.84 8.98
C GLY A 238 8.10 -8.03 8.72
N PRO A 239 8.86 -6.92 8.62
CA PRO A 239 10.30 -6.94 8.33
C PRO A 239 11.09 -7.76 9.37
N LEU A 240 10.64 -7.79 10.63
CA LEU A 240 11.35 -8.52 11.70
C LEU A 240 11.09 -10.04 11.69
N ARG A 241 10.34 -10.58 10.72
CA ARG A 241 9.98 -12.01 10.71
C ARG A 241 11.20 -12.94 10.75
N ARG A 242 12.24 -12.62 9.99
CA ARG A 242 13.48 -13.40 9.95
C ARG A 242 14.23 -13.33 11.28
N GLU A 243 14.46 -12.11 11.78
CA GLU A 243 15.15 -11.87 13.06
C GLU A 243 14.41 -12.51 14.24
N THR A 244 13.08 -12.48 14.24
CA THR A 244 12.24 -13.14 15.25
C THR A 244 12.49 -14.66 15.25
N ARG A 245 12.57 -15.28 14.07
CA ARG A 245 12.87 -16.72 13.95
C ARG A 245 14.28 -17.04 14.44
N GLU A 246 15.27 -16.24 14.08
CA GLU A 246 16.66 -16.41 14.53
C GLU A 246 16.75 -16.30 16.05
N LEU A 247 16.04 -15.35 16.66
CA LEU A 247 15.98 -15.21 18.11
C LEU A 247 15.29 -16.39 18.80
N VAL A 248 14.20 -16.93 18.23
CA VAL A 248 13.56 -18.17 18.73
C VAL A 248 14.57 -19.32 18.77
N MET A 249 15.38 -19.48 17.72
CA MET A 249 16.41 -20.52 17.68
C MET A 249 17.51 -20.26 18.70
N ALA A 250 18.01 -19.02 18.80
CA ALA A 250 19.06 -18.64 19.72
C ALA A 250 18.67 -18.81 21.20
N LEU A 251 17.39 -18.60 21.53
CA LEU A 251 16.83 -18.82 22.86
C LEU A 251 16.44 -20.28 23.12
N GLY A 252 16.60 -21.19 22.15
CA GLY A 252 16.21 -22.60 22.29
C GLY A 252 14.69 -22.82 22.39
N LEU A 253 13.87 -21.91 21.84
CA LEU A 253 12.41 -21.90 21.97
C LEU A 253 11.67 -22.59 20.81
N HIS A 254 12.37 -23.30 19.92
CA HIS A 254 11.82 -23.84 18.68
C HIS A 254 10.64 -24.80 18.86
N ASP A 255 10.59 -25.56 19.96
CA ASP A 255 9.48 -26.47 20.28
C ASP A 255 8.35 -25.80 21.09
N HIS A 256 8.52 -24.53 21.46
CA HIS A 256 7.62 -23.80 22.36
C HIS A 256 7.07 -22.50 21.79
N VAL A 257 7.63 -22.02 20.67
CA VAL A 257 7.19 -20.80 19.98
C VAL A 257 6.75 -21.13 18.56
N LEU A 258 5.49 -20.83 18.24
CA LEU A 258 4.95 -20.93 16.89
C LEU A 258 4.83 -19.55 16.24
N LEU A 259 5.52 -19.34 15.13
CA LEU A 259 5.40 -18.12 14.33
C LEU A 259 4.36 -18.33 13.21
N VAL A 260 3.25 -17.60 13.26
CA VAL A 260 2.13 -17.74 12.31
C VAL A 260 2.10 -16.55 11.34
N ASP A 261 2.22 -16.81 10.03
CA ASP A 261 2.31 -15.79 8.96
C ASP A 261 0.93 -15.21 8.55
N ARG A 262 0.06 -14.93 9.52
CA ARG A 262 -1.23 -14.24 9.31
C ARG A 262 -1.62 -13.44 10.55
N GLU A 263 -2.55 -12.50 10.39
CA GLU A 263 -3.18 -11.84 11.53
C GLU A 263 -4.00 -12.86 12.36
N ALA A 264 -4.10 -12.62 13.67
CA ALA A 264 -4.94 -13.40 14.57
C ALA A 264 -6.42 -13.08 14.32
N GLY A 265 -7.25 -14.12 14.29
CA GLY A 265 -8.71 -13.99 14.35
C GLY A 265 -9.21 -14.14 15.79
N GLU A 266 -10.51 -13.94 15.95
CA GLU A 266 -11.21 -14.10 17.23
C GLU A 266 -11.02 -15.50 17.82
N GLU A 267 -11.06 -16.51 16.96
CA GLU A 267 -10.87 -17.92 17.31
C GLU A 267 -9.47 -18.16 17.94
N ASP A 268 -8.43 -17.49 17.43
CA ASP A 268 -7.07 -17.63 17.98
C ASP A 268 -6.94 -17.00 19.37
N PHE A 269 -7.60 -15.87 19.60
CA PHE A 269 -7.65 -15.25 20.92
C PHE A 269 -8.51 -16.07 21.88
N TYR A 270 -9.64 -16.62 21.41
CA TYR A 270 -10.50 -17.49 22.21
C TYR A 270 -9.74 -18.75 22.64
N ASP A 271 -8.93 -19.36 21.78
CA ASP A 271 -8.13 -20.54 22.12
C ASP A 271 -6.94 -20.25 23.05
N ALA A 272 -6.58 -18.99 23.28
CA ALA A 272 -5.48 -18.60 24.15
C ALA A 272 -5.91 -18.37 25.61
N ASP A 273 -5.03 -18.70 26.54
CA ASP A 273 -5.22 -18.44 27.97
C ASP A 273 -4.75 -17.05 28.39
N ILE A 274 -3.74 -16.52 27.71
CA ILE A 274 -3.11 -15.24 28.03
C ILE A 274 -2.77 -14.53 26.73
N ALA A 275 -3.12 -13.25 26.61
CA ALA A 275 -2.65 -12.39 25.54
C ALA A 275 -1.48 -11.53 26.03
N LEU A 276 -0.39 -11.47 25.26
CA LEU A 276 0.82 -10.72 25.55
C LEU A 276 1.02 -9.61 24.52
N VAL A 277 0.93 -8.36 24.98
CA VAL A 277 1.05 -7.15 24.15
C VAL A 277 2.26 -6.34 24.61
N THR A 278 3.40 -6.55 23.96
CA THR A 278 4.67 -5.86 24.27
C THR A 278 4.89 -4.73 23.27
N ALA A 279 4.63 -3.49 23.63
CA ALA A 279 4.82 -2.35 22.72
C ALA A 279 5.46 -1.15 23.42
N GLU A 280 6.26 -0.38 22.69
CA GLU A 280 6.72 0.96 23.13
C GLU A 280 5.76 2.07 22.74
N ARG A 281 4.90 1.78 21.77
CA ARG A 281 3.85 2.66 21.30
C ARG A 281 2.76 1.84 20.61
N VAL A 282 1.53 2.31 20.73
CA VAL A 282 0.36 1.73 20.06
C VAL A 282 -0.43 2.79 19.32
N ASP A 283 -1.08 2.36 18.23
CA ASP A 283 -1.96 3.19 17.42
C ASP A 283 -3.42 3.09 17.90
N SER A 284 -3.80 1.99 18.57
CA SER A 284 -5.12 1.80 19.13
C SER A 284 -5.10 0.76 20.25
N ALA A 285 -6.21 0.68 21.00
CA ALA A 285 -6.44 -0.36 22.01
C ALA A 285 -6.79 -1.74 21.42
N ARG A 286 -6.80 -1.88 20.09
CA ARG A 286 -7.44 -3.00 19.40
C ARG A 286 -6.92 -4.39 19.82
N PRO A 287 -5.61 -4.69 19.84
CA PRO A 287 -5.16 -6.03 20.23
C PRO A 287 -5.57 -6.41 21.66
N VAL A 288 -5.67 -5.41 22.55
CA VAL A 288 -6.14 -5.60 23.93
C VAL A 288 -7.64 -5.84 23.94
N LEU A 289 -8.43 -5.00 23.23
CA LEU A 289 -9.88 -5.17 23.14
C LEU A 289 -10.28 -6.50 22.48
N GLU A 290 -9.58 -6.92 21.42
CA GLU A 290 -9.80 -8.21 20.75
C GLU A 290 -9.56 -9.39 21.71
N ALA A 291 -8.47 -9.36 22.48
CA ALA A 291 -8.20 -10.38 23.50
C ALA A 291 -9.28 -10.39 24.59
N LEU A 292 -9.61 -9.22 25.14
CA LEU A 292 -10.59 -9.12 26.23
C LEU A 292 -11.99 -9.55 25.78
N ALA A 293 -12.37 -9.21 24.54
CA ALA A 293 -13.63 -9.60 23.94
C ALA A 293 -13.76 -11.12 23.77
N GLN A 294 -12.64 -11.84 23.70
CA GLN A 294 -12.59 -13.31 23.64
C GLN A 294 -12.31 -13.95 25.00
N ALA A 295 -12.60 -13.22 26.08
CA ALA A 295 -12.39 -13.63 27.46
C ALA A 295 -10.94 -14.04 27.75
N THR A 296 -9.97 -13.37 27.12
CA THR A 296 -8.54 -13.66 27.28
C THR A 296 -7.87 -12.58 28.11
N PRO A 297 -7.40 -12.90 29.34
CA PRO A 297 -6.66 -11.96 30.16
C PRO A 297 -5.40 -11.46 29.46
N VAL A 298 -5.06 -10.20 29.70
CA VAL A 298 -3.97 -9.52 28.99
C VAL A 298 -2.80 -9.21 29.92
N VAL A 299 -1.58 -9.47 29.48
CA VAL A 299 -0.35 -8.82 29.99
C VAL A 299 0.08 -7.81 28.93
N ALA A 300 0.12 -6.54 29.27
CA ALA A 300 0.48 -5.48 28.32
C ALA A 300 1.49 -4.51 28.90
N THR A 301 2.37 -3.97 28.06
CA THR A 301 3.23 -2.86 28.46
C THR A 301 2.41 -1.59 28.72
N GLU A 302 2.83 -0.82 29.71
CA GLU A 302 2.21 0.44 30.13
C GLU A 302 2.64 1.57 29.19
N VAL A 303 2.00 1.62 28.03
CA VAL A 303 2.15 2.72 27.07
C VAL A 303 0.99 3.70 27.22
N PRO A 304 1.23 5.01 27.03
CA PRO A 304 0.15 5.96 26.78
C PRO A 304 -0.67 5.48 25.58
N PHE A 305 -1.99 5.73 25.62
CA PHE A 305 -2.99 5.21 24.68
C PHE A 305 -3.16 3.68 24.75
N GLY A 306 -4.37 3.19 24.46
CA GLY A 306 -4.61 1.76 24.27
C GLY A 306 -4.72 0.96 25.57
N ALA A 307 -3.70 0.15 25.88
CA ALA A 307 -3.75 -0.84 26.96
C ALA A 307 -3.99 -0.21 28.33
N SER A 308 -3.32 0.90 28.63
CA SER A 308 -3.41 1.57 29.93
C SER A 308 -4.80 2.16 30.22
N GLU A 309 -5.53 2.59 29.18
CA GLU A 309 -6.91 3.08 29.31
C GLU A 309 -7.89 1.93 29.53
N VAL A 310 -7.71 0.82 28.80
CA VAL A 310 -8.62 -0.34 28.87
C VAL A 310 -8.38 -1.19 30.13
N LEU A 311 -7.14 -1.31 30.57
CA LEU A 311 -6.72 -2.15 31.70
C LEU A 311 -6.52 -1.38 33.00
N ALA A 312 -6.81 -0.07 33.04
CA ALA A 312 -6.78 0.72 34.28
C ALA A 312 -7.49 -0.04 35.41
N GLU A 313 -7.04 0.01 36.66
CA GLU A 313 -7.65 -0.73 37.79
C GLU A 313 -7.70 -2.27 37.67
N GLY A 314 -6.94 -2.88 36.74
CA GLY A 314 -6.83 -4.34 36.64
C GLY A 314 -7.98 -5.02 35.90
N HIS A 315 -8.62 -4.31 34.96
CA HIS A 315 -9.82 -4.71 34.19
C HIS A 315 -9.64 -5.91 33.24
N GLY A 316 -9.27 -7.07 33.79
CA GLY A 316 -9.01 -8.31 33.05
C GLY A 316 -7.55 -8.44 32.57
N GLY A 317 -6.62 -7.69 33.16
CA GLY A 317 -5.23 -7.67 32.71
C GLY A 317 -4.24 -7.12 33.72
N LEU A 318 -2.95 -7.27 33.41
CA LEU A 318 -1.82 -6.71 34.15
C LEU A 318 -1.03 -5.78 33.24
N LEU A 319 -0.68 -4.61 33.75
CA LEU A 319 0.23 -3.66 33.10
C LEU A 319 1.65 -3.84 33.65
N VAL A 320 2.63 -3.78 32.76
CA VAL A 320 4.07 -3.87 33.10
C VAL A 320 4.83 -2.70 32.48
N PRO A 321 5.91 -2.19 33.10
CA PRO A 321 6.68 -1.09 32.50
C PRO A 321 7.22 -1.44 31.11
N VAL A 322 7.29 -0.43 30.23
CA VAL A 322 7.87 -0.59 28.89
C VAL A 322 9.34 -1.02 29.01
N GLY A 323 9.72 -2.08 28.30
CA GLY A 323 11.09 -2.59 28.30
C GLY A 323 11.41 -3.59 29.41
N ASP A 324 10.51 -3.79 30.38
CA ASP A 324 10.75 -4.68 31.52
C ASP A 324 10.48 -6.16 31.20
N VAL A 325 11.53 -6.84 30.72
CA VAL A 325 11.49 -8.28 30.43
C VAL A 325 11.14 -9.10 31.68
N HIS A 326 11.71 -8.76 32.84
CA HIS A 326 11.53 -9.54 34.07
C HIS A 326 10.13 -9.35 34.66
N GLY A 327 9.63 -8.11 34.70
CA GLY A 327 8.25 -7.83 35.09
C GLY A 327 7.24 -8.51 34.17
N THR A 328 7.52 -8.52 32.86
CA THR A 328 6.70 -9.26 31.88
C THR A 328 6.70 -10.77 32.16
N ALA A 329 7.88 -11.36 32.42
CA ALA A 329 7.99 -12.78 32.76
C ALA A 329 7.23 -13.12 34.06
N ALA A 330 7.39 -12.31 35.11
CA ALA A 330 6.71 -12.50 36.38
C ALA A 330 5.17 -12.39 36.24
N ALA A 331 4.68 -11.46 35.42
CA ALA A 331 3.25 -11.33 35.13
C ALA A 331 2.70 -12.55 34.37
N LEU A 332 3.47 -13.08 33.39
CA LEU A 332 3.13 -14.31 32.69
C LEU A 332 3.10 -15.50 33.67
N GLU A 333 4.14 -15.69 34.48
CA GLU A 333 4.22 -16.78 35.45
C GLU A 333 3.06 -16.76 36.45
N ARG A 334 2.69 -15.56 36.92
CA ARG A 334 1.53 -15.40 37.81
C ARG A 334 0.25 -15.91 37.14
N TYR A 335 0.00 -15.51 35.90
CA TYR A 335 -1.15 -16.04 35.18
C TYR A 335 -1.01 -17.52 34.89
N MET A 336 0.16 -18.04 34.52
CA MET A 336 0.38 -19.45 34.19
C MET A 336 0.18 -20.39 35.39
N ALA A 337 0.54 -19.94 36.59
CA ALA A 337 0.43 -20.73 37.82
C ALA A 337 -0.98 -20.68 38.47
N ASP A 338 -1.76 -19.62 38.21
CA ASP A 338 -3.01 -19.36 38.94
C ASP A 338 -4.24 -19.39 38.01
N GLU A 339 -4.91 -20.56 37.93
CA GLU A 339 -6.17 -20.70 37.18
C GLU A 339 -7.31 -19.88 37.78
N GLN A 340 -7.34 -19.66 39.10
CA GLN A 340 -8.39 -18.87 39.74
C GLN A 340 -8.28 -17.40 39.32
N LEU A 341 -7.06 -16.87 39.29
CA LEU A 341 -6.79 -15.54 38.75
C LEU A 341 -7.18 -15.44 37.28
N ARG A 342 -6.79 -16.41 36.44
CA ARG A 342 -7.20 -16.45 35.03
C ARG A 342 -8.72 -16.40 34.92
N SER A 343 -9.43 -17.32 35.55
CA SER A 343 -10.90 -17.40 35.52
C SER A 343 -11.59 -16.10 35.96
N ALA A 344 -11.15 -15.50 37.07
CA ALA A 344 -11.67 -14.23 37.54
C ALA A 344 -11.47 -13.10 36.50
N HIS A 345 -10.29 -13.05 35.88
CA HIS A 345 -9.96 -12.06 34.86
C HIS A 345 -10.62 -12.35 33.51
N ARG A 346 -10.94 -13.61 33.14
CA ARG A 346 -11.73 -13.95 31.93
C ARG A 346 -13.10 -13.28 32.01
N ALA A 347 -13.77 -13.39 33.15
CA ALA A 347 -15.08 -12.75 33.36
C ALA A 347 -15.00 -11.22 33.36
N GLN A 348 -13.94 -10.65 33.94
CA GLN A 348 -13.71 -9.21 33.92
C GLN A 348 -13.38 -8.70 32.51
N ALA A 349 -12.58 -9.44 31.75
CA ALA A 349 -12.22 -9.12 30.38
C ALA A 349 -13.44 -8.90 29.48
N LEU A 350 -14.41 -9.82 29.51
CA LEU A 350 -15.66 -9.63 28.77
C LEU A 350 -16.43 -8.39 29.22
N ARG A 351 -16.51 -8.13 30.53
CA ARG A 351 -17.18 -6.92 31.05
C ARG A 351 -16.51 -5.65 30.55
N THR A 352 -15.18 -5.60 30.54
CA THR A 352 -14.40 -4.47 30.04
C THR A 352 -14.66 -4.24 28.54
N ALA A 353 -14.62 -5.32 27.75
CA ALA A 353 -14.80 -5.26 26.31
C ALA A 353 -16.22 -4.91 25.87
N ARG A 354 -17.25 -5.05 26.73
CA ARG A 354 -18.66 -4.71 26.40
C ARG A 354 -18.84 -3.30 25.87
N SER A 355 -18.10 -2.32 26.37
CA SER A 355 -18.20 -0.93 25.85
C SER A 355 -17.77 -0.80 24.39
N ALA A 356 -17.02 -1.78 23.88
CA ALA A 356 -16.62 -1.90 22.48
C ALA A 356 -17.41 -2.99 21.73
N GLY A 357 -18.39 -3.63 22.37
CA GLY A 357 -19.27 -4.59 21.73
C GLY A 357 -20.08 -3.94 20.61
N ALA A 358 -20.46 -4.73 19.60
CA ALA A 358 -21.18 -4.23 18.43
C ALA A 358 -22.45 -3.45 18.80
N GLU A 359 -23.25 -3.94 19.76
CA GLU A 359 -24.47 -3.26 20.21
C GLU A 359 -24.19 -1.85 20.75
N GLN A 360 -23.25 -1.73 21.70
CA GLN A 360 -22.90 -0.45 22.33
C GLN A 360 -22.27 0.53 21.33
N VAL A 361 -21.46 0.02 20.40
CA VAL A 361 -20.87 0.85 19.34
C VAL A 361 -21.95 1.33 18.36
N ALA A 362 -22.92 0.47 17.99
CA ALA A 362 -24.03 0.86 17.13
C ALA A 362 -24.88 1.95 17.79
N GLU A 363 -25.23 1.79 19.07
CA GLU A 363 -25.95 2.80 19.86
C GLU A 363 -25.20 4.15 19.90
N ALA A 364 -23.88 4.13 20.16
CA ALA A 364 -23.06 5.34 20.17
C ALA A 364 -23.05 6.07 18.82
N TYR A 365 -23.02 5.32 17.71
CA TYR A 365 -23.12 5.91 16.37
C TYR A 365 -24.53 6.48 16.10
N GLU A 366 -25.59 5.83 16.55
CA GLU A 366 -26.97 6.33 16.42
C GLU A 366 -27.18 7.64 17.18
N GLU A 367 -26.64 7.72 18.40
CA GLU A 367 -26.60 8.96 19.18
C GLU A 367 -25.83 10.06 18.44
N LEU A 368 -24.67 9.73 17.85
CA LEU A 368 -23.88 10.66 17.06
C LEU A 368 -24.62 11.13 15.80
N PHE A 369 -25.29 10.23 15.07
CA PHE A 369 -26.07 10.61 13.89
C PHE A 369 -27.25 11.51 14.28
N THR A 370 -27.83 11.33 15.47
CA THR A 370 -28.94 12.13 15.98
C THR A 370 -28.48 13.50 16.48
N SER A 371 -27.32 13.58 17.15
CA SER A 371 -26.79 14.82 17.73
C SER A 371 -26.35 15.83 16.67
N VAL A 372 -25.94 15.34 15.49
CA VAL A 372 -25.38 16.17 14.43
C VAL A 372 -26.39 16.43 13.31
N LYS A 373 -26.61 17.71 12.96
CA LYS A 373 -27.50 18.10 11.85
C LYS A 373 -26.77 18.00 10.51
N ALA A 374 -27.40 17.35 9.52
CA ALA A 374 -26.87 17.25 8.16
C ALA A 374 -26.66 18.63 7.49
N GLY A 375 -25.49 18.84 6.89
CA GLY A 375 -25.26 19.93 5.92
C GLY A 375 -25.19 21.36 6.49
N VAL A 376 -24.96 21.55 7.79
CA VAL A 376 -24.93 22.88 8.41
C VAL A 376 -23.56 23.58 8.27
N ARG A 377 -22.47 22.84 8.05
CA ARG A 377 -21.09 23.36 8.02
C ARG A 377 -20.50 23.33 6.61
N GLY A 378 -20.67 24.38 5.82
CA GLY A 378 -20.01 24.45 4.52
C GLY A 378 -20.31 25.72 3.75
N ARG A 379 -19.26 26.50 3.51
CA ARG A 379 -19.25 27.77 2.76
C ARG A 379 -19.43 27.53 1.26
N TRP A 380 -20.57 26.98 0.84
CA TRP A 380 -20.88 26.77 -0.58
C TRP A 380 -22.13 27.57 -0.96
N GLY A 381 -21.90 28.85 -1.25
CA GLY A 381 -22.92 29.77 -1.74
C GLY A 381 -23.52 29.33 -3.08
N LYS A 382 -24.79 29.70 -3.28
CA LYS A 382 -25.59 29.46 -4.49
C LYS A 382 -24.82 29.84 -5.77
N GLY A 383 -24.54 28.85 -6.62
CA GLY A 383 -23.89 29.06 -7.90
C GLY A 383 -24.22 27.99 -8.94
N ARG A 384 -25.24 28.28 -9.75
CA ARG A 384 -25.61 27.70 -11.08
C ARG A 384 -25.99 26.22 -11.15
N ARG A 385 -27.27 26.01 -11.46
CA ARG A 385 -27.79 24.87 -12.22
C ARG A 385 -27.03 24.74 -13.54
N ALA A 386 -26.67 23.51 -13.90
CA ALA A 386 -26.51 23.09 -15.28
C ALA A 386 -27.12 21.70 -15.45
N GLY A 387 -28.13 21.66 -16.33
CA GLY A 387 -28.61 20.53 -17.15
C GLY A 387 -28.58 19.12 -16.58
N GLY A 388 -29.78 18.57 -16.38
CA GLY A 388 -29.95 17.15 -16.14
C GLY A 388 -29.51 16.27 -17.31
N GLY A 389 -29.09 15.06 -16.95
CA GLY A 389 -29.08 13.89 -17.82
C GLY A 389 -29.32 12.69 -16.92
N ALA A 390 -30.43 11.98 -17.14
CA ALA A 390 -30.69 10.68 -16.54
C ALA A 390 -29.52 9.71 -16.81
N PRO A 391 -29.29 8.68 -15.97
CA PRO A 391 -28.29 7.67 -16.26
C PRO A 391 -28.66 7.01 -17.59
N ALA A 392 -27.76 7.12 -18.56
CA ALA A 392 -27.90 6.45 -19.85
C ALA A 392 -27.83 4.94 -19.61
N GLU A 393 -28.82 4.22 -20.12
CA GLU A 393 -28.86 2.77 -20.22
C GLU A 393 -27.55 2.19 -20.75
N ASP A 394 -27.24 1.02 -20.22
CA ASP A 394 -26.08 0.18 -20.45
C ASP A 394 -25.88 -0.13 -21.94
N ARG A 395 -25.14 0.74 -22.64
CA ARG A 395 -24.57 0.39 -23.95
C ARG A 395 -23.30 -0.42 -23.70
N PRO A 396 -23.13 -1.60 -24.32
CA PRO A 396 -21.92 -2.38 -24.18
C PRO A 396 -20.72 -1.53 -24.59
N ARG A 397 -19.79 -1.31 -23.66
CA ARG A 397 -18.61 -0.48 -23.92
C ARG A 397 -17.66 -1.26 -24.82
N PRO A 398 -17.12 -0.62 -25.87
CA PRO A 398 -16.24 -1.27 -26.83
C PRO A 398 -14.98 -1.77 -26.13
N THR A 399 -14.75 -3.08 -26.13
CA THR A 399 -13.69 -3.77 -25.40
C THR A 399 -12.87 -4.60 -26.38
N ALA A 400 -11.57 -4.75 -26.15
CA ALA A 400 -10.69 -5.57 -26.97
C ALA A 400 -9.91 -6.56 -26.11
N ASP A 401 -10.12 -7.85 -26.34
CA ASP A 401 -9.23 -8.90 -25.85
C ASP A 401 -7.98 -8.92 -26.76
N CYS A 402 -6.79 -9.12 -26.20
CA CYS A 402 -5.53 -9.09 -26.96
C CYS A 402 -4.67 -10.33 -26.69
N ARG A 403 -4.31 -11.07 -27.71
CA ARG A 403 -3.38 -12.20 -27.60
C ARG A 403 -2.09 -11.88 -28.34
N VAL A 404 -0.98 -11.77 -27.61
CA VAL A 404 0.35 -11.59 -28.19
C VAL A 404 0.88 -12.96 -28.61
N LEU A 405 1.15 -13.13 -29.91
CA LEU A 405 1.71 -14.35 -30.47
C LEU A 405 3.24 -14.31 -30.40
N THR A 406 3.88 -15.48 -30.49
CA THR A 406 5.35 -15.64 -30.40
C THR A 406 6.12 -15.03 -31.58
N ASN A 407 5.42 -14.65 -32.65
CA ASN A 407 6.00 -14.01 -33.84
C ASN A 407 5.89 -12.48 -33.83
N GLY A 408 5.46 -11.87 -32.72
CA GLY A 408 5.32 -10.41 -32.58
C GLY A 408 3.99 -9.85 -33.11
N VAL A 409 3.13 -10.68 -33.72
CA VAL A 409 1.78 -10.30 -34.14
C VAL A 409 0.81 -10.42 -32.98
N TRP A 410 -0.08 -9.45 -32.83
CA TRP A 410 -1.12 -9.44 -31.82
C TRP A 410 -2.47 -9.64 -32.44
N GLU A 411 -3.24 -10.53 -31.86
CA GLU A 411 -4.62 -10.78 -32.22
C GLU A 411 -5.55 -10.01 -31.28
N LEU A 412 -6.23 -9.00 -31.81
CA LEU A 412 -7.24 -8.25 -31.07
C LEU A 412 -8.62 -8.77 -31.44
N THR A 413 -9.42 -9.13 -30.43
CA THR A 413 -10.84 -9.48 -30.58
C THR A 413 -11.72 -8.38 -29.97
N LEU A 414 -12.44 -7.66 -30.82
CA LEU A 414 -13.31 -6.55 -30.46
C LEU A 414 -14.71 -7.03 -30.05
N ARG A 415 -15.20 -6.55 -28.91
CA ARG A 415 -16.55 -6.78 -28.38
C ARG A 415 -17.26 -5.46 -28.13
N GLY A 416 -18.58 -5.42 -28.28
CA GLY A 416 -19.35 -4.18 -28.05
C GLY A 416 -19.11 -3.08 -29.08
N VAL A 417 -18.53 -3.41 -30.24
CA VAL A 417 -18.38 -2.51 -31.40
C VAL A 417 -19.11 -3.13 -32.59
N SER A 418 -19.96 -2.37 -33.27
CA SER A 418 -20.60 -2.79 -34.52
C SER A 418 -20.04 -2.00 -35.70
N GLY A 419 -19.50 -2.68 -36.71
CA GLY A 419 -19.07 -2.05 -37.97
C GLY A 419 -17.73 -1.31 -37.92
N ALA A 420 -16.83 -1.70 -37.00
CA ALA A 420 -15.43 -1.25 -37.04
C ALA A 420 -14.77 -1.67 -38.36
N ARG A 421 -14.04 -0.76 -38.98
CA ARG A 421 -13.25 -0.98 -40.20
C ARG A 421 -11.77 -1.00 -39.91
N THR A 422 -11.30 -0.19 -38.96
CA THR A 422 -9.91 -0.18 -38.52
C THR A 422 -9.78 -0.11 -37.00
N VAL A 423 -8.67 -0.65 -36.48
CA VAL A 423 -8.15 -0.31 -35.16
C VAL A 423 -7.04 0.71 -35.35
N ARG A 424 -7.21 1.87 -34.73
CA ARG A 424 -6.29 2.99 -34.79
C ARG A 424 -5.48 3.10 -33.51
N VAL A 425 -4.16 3.11 -33.65
CA VAL A 425 -3.19 3.35 -32.57
C VAL A 425 -2.73 4.80 -32.65
N LYS A 426 -2.87 5.56 -31.54
CA LYS A 426 -2.49 6.99 -31.47
C LYS A 426 -1.50 7.26 -30.36
N GLU A 427 -0.38 7.88 -30.71
CA GLU A 427 0.62 8.35 -29.74
C GLU A 427 0.06 9.43 -28.78
N GLN A 428 0.51 9.39 -27.53
CA GLN A 428 0.21 10.37 -26.48
C GLN A 428 1.35 11.36 -26.27
N GLY A 429 1.04 12.61 -25.92
CA GLY A 429 2.04 13.65 -25.65
C GLY A 429 1.72 15.01 -26.27
N LYS A 430 2.64 15.97 -26.12
CA LYS A 430 2.61 17.30 -26.75
C LYS A 430 3.53 17.28 -27.97
N GLY A 431 3.01 17.57 -29.17
CA GLY A 431 3.79 17.56 -30.42
C GLY A 431 3.02 16.96 -31.59
N ARG A 432 3.73 16.70 -32.69
CA ARG A 432 3.23 15.89 -33.82
C ARG A 432 3.06 14.45 -33.32
N LYS A 433 1.90 13.86 -33.55
CA LYS A 433 1.54 12.51 -33.06
C LYS A 433 1.45 11.57 -34.23
N GLU A 434 2.14 10.45 -34.14
CA GLU A 434 1.99 9.38 -35.13
C GLU A 434 0.70 8.59 -34.88
N VAL A 435 0.12 8.12 -35.99
CA VAL A 435 -1.14 7.37 -36.02
C VAL A 435 -0.98 6.20 -36.98
N VAL A 436 -1.26 4.99 -36.50
CA VAL A 436 -1.15 3.76 -37.28
C VAL A 436 -2.51 3.06 -37.29
N ASP A 437 -2.98 2.65 -38.48
CA ASP A 437 -4.29 2.02 -38.67
C ASP A 437 -4.13 0.57 -39.14
N PHE A 438 -4.81 -0.35 -38.45
CA PHE A 438 -4.85 -1.77 -38.79
C PHE A 438 -6.26 -2.16 -39.24
N ALA A 439 -6.37 -2.95 -40.31
CA ALA A 439 -7.67 -3.39 -40.82
C ALA A 439 -8.39 -4.34 -39.83
N VAL A 440 -9.72 -4.21 -39.76
CA VAL A 440 -10.58 -5.11 -38.97
C VAL A 440 -11.30 -6.07 -39.92
N GLU A 441 -11.20 -7.35 -39.61
CA GLU A 441 -11.79 -8.47 -40.34
C GLU A 441 -12.95 -9.12 -39.55
N GLY A 442 -13.51 -10.22 -40.08
CA GLY A 442 -14.50 -11.03 -39.36
C GLY A 442 -15.80 -10.29 -39.01
N GLY A 443 -16.28 -9.43 -39.90
CA GLY A 443 -17.50 -8.64 -39.66
C GLY A 443 -17.33 -7.48 -38.68
N GLY A 444 -16.10 -7.03 -38.41
CA GLY A 444 -15.81 -5.91 -37.53
C GLY A 444 -15.36 -6.31 -36.12
N THR A 445 -14.88 -7.55 -35.95
CA THR A 445 -14.64 -8.15 -34.62
C THR A 445 -13.20 -8.59 -34.37
N ARG A 446 -12.32 -8.63 -35.38
CA ARG A 446 -10.93 -9.06 -35.20
C ARG A 446 -9.95 -8.17 -35.95
N ALA A 447 -8.83 -7.83 -35.33
CA ALA A 447 -7.72 -7.12 -35.96
C ALA A 447 -6.40 -7.81 -35.65
N LEU A 448 -5.47 -7.79 -36.60
CA LEU A 448 -4.10 -8.25 -36.41
C LEU A 448 -3.18 -7.02 -36.38
N ILE A 449 -2.42 -6.85 -35.32
CA ILE A 449 -1.44 -5.76 -35.15
C ILE A 449 -0.05 -6.38 -35.17
N ASP A 450 0.74 -6.09 -36.19
CA ASP A 450 2.17 -6.43 -36.18
C ASP A 450 2.92 -5.38 -35.35
N ALA A 451 3.57 -5.79 -34.26
CA ALA A 451 4.30 -4.86 -33.41
C ALA A 451 5.44 -4.13 -34.16
N ARG A 452 5.96 -4.68 -35.27
CA ARG A 452 7.00 -4.04 -36.09
C ARG A 452 6.47 -2.82 -36.83
N GLU A 453 5.19 -2.81 -37.20
CA GLU A 453 4.55 -1.65 -37.85
C GLU A 453 4.39 -0.46 -36.89
N LEU A 454 4.49 -0.71 -35.57
CA LEU A 454 4.48 0.32 -34.55
C LEU A 454 5.85 0.97 -34.30
N ALA A 455 6.90 0.54 -35.00
CA ALA A 455 8.26 1.11 -34.89
C ALA A 455 8.33 2.60 -35.26
N VAL A 456 7.32 3.12 -35.97
CA VAL A 456 7.18 4.55 -36.27
C VAL A 456 6.79 5.40 -35.05
N LEU A 457 6.30 4.78 -33.96
CA LEU A 457 5.91 5.47 -32.73
C LEU A 457 7.15 5.82 -31.89
N GLY A 458 7.12 6.98 -31.24
CA GLY A 458 8.15 7.37 -30.28
C GLY A 458 8.08 6.53 -28.99
N GLU A 459 9.19 6.51 -28.24
CA GLU A 459 9.21 5.96 -26.88
C GLU A 459 8.21 6.73 -26.00
N GLY A 460 7.24 6.01 -25.42
CA GLY A 460 6.10 6.66 -24.79
C GLY A 460 4.89 5.74 -24.63
N ARG A 461 3.71 6.31 -24.85
CA ARG A 461 2.43 5.63 -24.66
C ARG A 461 1.55 5.87 -25.88
N ALA A 462 0.76 4.87 -26.27
CA ALA A 462 -0.22 5.02 -27.35
C ALA A 462 -1.56 4.37 -26.99
N ASP A 463 -2.67 4.97 -27.41
CA ASP A 463 -4.02 4.47 -27.15
C ASP A 463 -4.66 3.86 -28.39
N LEU A 464 -5.53 2.87 -28.20
CA LEU A 464 -6.21 2.18 -29.30
C LEU A 464 -7.70 2.58 -29.39
N TYR A 465 -8.16 2.74 -30.63
CA TYR A 465 -9.54 3.13 -30.97
C TYR A 465 -10.07 2.20 -32.06
N ALA A 466 -11.31 1.74 -31.94
CA ALA A 466 -12.03 1.21 -33.10
C ALA A 466 -12.63 2.36 -33.89
N VAL A 467 -12.44 2.35 -35.21
CA VAL A 467 -12.97 3.36 -36.13
C VAL A 467 -14.00 2.73 -37.05
N ASP A 468 -15.21 3.27 -37.08
CA ASP A 468 -16.29 2.77 -37.94
C ASP A 468 -16.19 3.28 -39.39
N GLY A 469 -17.04 2.76 -40.27
CA GLY A 469 -17.10 3.19 -41.67
C GLY A 469 -17.53 4.66 -41.91
N LYS A 470 -17.92 5.39 -40.86
CA LYS A 470 -18.22 6.83 -40.90
C LYS A 470 -17.08 7.67 -40.30
N GLY A 471 -15.97 7.04 -39.89
CA GLY A 471 -14.81 7.69 -39.29
C GLY A 471 -14.98 8.01 -37.80
N ARG A 472 -16.01 7.48 -37.13
CA ARG A 472 -16.21 7.72 -35.69
C ARG A 472 -15.27 6.82 -34.87
N GLU A 473 -14.51 7.46 -33.99
CA GLU A 473 -13.57 6.76 -33.11
C GLU A 473 -14.20 6.38 -31.78
N SER A 474 -13.98 5.14 -31.36
CA SER A 474 -14.40 4.60 -30.07
C SER A 474 -13.20 3.99 -29.36
N ARG A 475 -12.77 4.60 -28.25
CA ARG A 475 -11.59 4.14 -27.50
C ARG A 475 -11.83 2.74 -26.92
N LEU A 476 -10.90 1.82 -27.15
CA LEU A 476 -11.03 0.43 -26.76
C LEU A 476 -10.74 0.23 -25.27
N ARG A 477 -11.65 -0.44 -24.56
CA ARG A 477 -11.40 -0.93 -23.20
C ARG A 477 -10.50 -2.16 -23.22
N TYR A 478 -9.69 -2.30 -22.18
CA TYR A 478 -8.83 -3.46 -21.99
C TYR A 478 -9.69 -4.68 -21.66
N GLY A 479 -9.64 -5.71 -22.51
CA GLY A 479 -10.23 -7.01 -22.28
C GLY A 479 -9.20 -8.01 -21.76
N LEU A 480 -9.47 -9.30 -21.92
CA LEU A 480 -8.51 -10.35 -21.57
C LEU A 480 -7.27 -10.22 -22.45
N CYS A 481 -6.10 -9.98 -21.85
CA CYS A 481 -4.85 -9.99 -22.61
C CYS A 481 -3.90 -11.10 -22.16
N THR A 482 -3.36 -11.83 -23.13
CA THR A 482 -2.38 -12.89 -22.91
C THR A 482 -1.05 -12.46 -23.52
N LEU A 483 -0.06 -12.23 -22.65
CA LEU A 483 1.27 -11.73 -23.03
C LEU A 483 2.31 -12.87 -23.16
N GLY A 484 1.89 -14.14 -23.08
CA GLY A 484 2.81 -15.28 -23.06
C GLY A 484 3.77 -15.31 -24.25
N GLY A 485 3.31 -14.90 -25.44
CA GLY A 485 4.18 -14.78 -26.61
C GLY A 485 5.20 -13.64 -26.52
N ALA A 486 4.96 -12.59 -25.73
CA ALA A 486 5.86 -11.43 -25.62
C ALA A 486 7.23 -11.82 -25.03
N ARG A 487 7.30 -12.81 -24.13
CA ARG A 487 8.58 -13.28 -23.56
C ARG A 487 9.44 -14.04 -24.56
N ASP A 488 8.81 -14.73 -25.52
CA ASP A 488 9.50 -15.52 -26.55
C ASP A 488 9.87 -14.69 -27.78
N VAL A 489 9.28 -13.50 -27.94
CA VAL A 489 9.57 -12.61 -29.07
C VAL A 489 11.02 -12.11 -29.04
N GLY A 490 11.65 -12.02 -27.85
CA GLY A 490 13.11 -12.01 -27.59
C GLY A 490 13.97 -10.95 -28.29
N HIS A 491 13.84 -10.80 -29.60
CA HIS A 491 14.36 -9.76 -30.46
C HIS A 491 13.42 -9.67 -31.69
N LEU A 492 12.85 -8.49 -31.98
CA LEU A 492 12.28 -8.22 -33.31
C LEU A 492 13.45 -8.08 -34.29
N GLY A 493 14.00 -9.21 -34.76
CA GLY A 493 15.30 -9.33 -35.43
C GLY A 493 15.47 -8.60 -36.77
N ASP A 494 14.43 -7.94 -37.28
CA ASP A 494 14.44 -7.23 -38.57
C ASP A 494 14.64 -5.70 -38.42
N LEU A 495 14.82 -5.19 -37.19
CA LEU A 495 14.97 -3.75 -36.93
C LEU A 495 16.41 -3.40 -36.54
N ASP A 496 16.94 -2.32 -37.14
CA ASP A 496 18.29 -1.80 -36.85
C ASP A 496 18.42 -1.12 -35.47
N HIS A 497 17.31 -1.00 -34.73
CA HIS A 497 17.22 -0.36 -33.42
C HIS A 497 16.40 -1.22 -32.45
N PHE A 498 16.48 -0.92 -31.16
CA PHE A 498 15.66 -1.58 -30.16
C PHE A 498 14.24 -1.03 -30.18
N HIS A 499 13.26 -1.90 -30.43
CA HIS A 499 11.85 -1.57 -30.36
C HIS A 499 11.11 -2.63 -29.55
N TRP A 500 10.36 -2.19 -28.54
CA TRP A 500 9.53 -3.07 -27.72
C TRP A 500 8.19 -2.41 -27.45
N VAL A 501 7.12 -3.17 -27.63
CA VAL A 501 5.76 -2.69 -27.39
C VAL A 501 5.02 -3.70 -26.54
N LEU A 502 4.35 -3.23 -25.50
CA LEU A 502 3.50 -4.07 -24.66
C LEU A 502 2.09 -3.49 -24.55
N PRO A 503 1.04 -4.29 -24.78
CA PRO A 503 -0.31 -3.89 -24.44
C PRO A 503 -0.52 -4.05 -22.93
N TYR A 504 -1.11 -3.04 -22.31
CA TYR A 504 -1.50 -3.08 -20.92
C TYR A 504 -2.81 -2.33 -20.70
N ALA A 505 -3.43 -2.59 -19.56
CA ALA A 505 -4.55 -1.80 -19.12
C ALA A 505 -3.99 -0.45 -18.67
N SER A 506 -4.36 0.64 -19.35
CA SER A 506 -4.30 1.93 -18.66
C SER A 506 -5.19 1.84 -17.43
N GLU A 507 -4.87 2.58 -16.40
CA GLU A 507 -5.63 2.62 -15.15
C GLU A 507 -7.09 3.14 -15.30
N GLY A 508 -7.43 3.78 -16.42
CA GLY A 508 -8.81 4.07 -16.85
C GLY A 508 -9.58 2.86 -17.40
N GLY A 509 -8.96 1.67 -17.42
CA GLY A 509 -9.47 0.43 -18.01
C GLY A 509 -9.47 0.42 -19.53
N TYR A 510 -8.70 1.30 -20.18
CA TYR A 510 -8.51 1.30 -21.63
C TYR A 510 -7.33 0.45 -22.05
N LEU A 511 -7.42 -0.18 -23.21
CA LEU A 511 -6.29 -0.84 -23.84
C LEU A 511 -5.31 0.25 -24.28
N ARG A 512 -4.06 0.15 -23.80
CA ARG A 512 -2.98 1.10 -24.07
C ARG A 512 -1.70 0.34 -24.38
N LEU A 513 -0.82 0.98 -25.15
CA LEU A 513 0.50 0.49 -25.48
C LEU A 513 1.56 1.25 -24.70
N ARG A 514 2.54 0.52 -24.19
CA ARG A 514 3.82 1.08 -23.76
C ARG A 514 4.82 0.80 -24.87
N VAL A 515 5.44 1.85 -25.40
CA VAL A 515 6.39 1.78 -26.50
C VAL A 515 7.76 2.17 -25.95
N TRP A 516 8.78 1.35 -26.21
CA TRP A 516 10.19 1.70 -26.06
C TRP A 516 10.84 1.65 -27.44
N SER A 517 11.59 2.68 -27.78
CA SER A 517 12.21 2.80 -29.09
C SER A 517 13.54 3.54 -28.94
N ARG A 518 14.65 2.80 -29.06
CA ARG A 518 16.00 3.29 -28.76
C ARG A 518 16.96 2.88 -29.85
N GLN A 519 17.77 3.83 -30.32
CA GLN A 519 18.84 3.56 -31.29
C GLN A 519 19.88 2.57 -30.75
N SER A 520 20.20 2.69 -29.46
CA SER A 520 21.08 1.76 -28.74
C SER A 520 20.44 1.42 -27.40
N HIS A 521 20.40 0.14 -27.05
CA HIS A 521 19.77 -0.35 -25.83
C HIS A 521 20.67 -1.38 -25.14
N ALA A 522 20.69 -1.31 -23.81
CA ALA A 522 21.34 -2.28 -22.93
C ALA A 522 20.28 -2.90 -22.02
N GLU A 523 19.91 -4.14 -22.34
CA GLU A 523 18.93 -4.92 -21.58
C GLU A 523 19.65 -5.65 -20.44
N LEU A 524 19.14 -5.49 -19.23
CA LEU A 524 19.66 -6.08 -18.01
C LEU A 524 18.93 -7.38 -17.66
N VAL A 525 19.66 -8.49 -17.54
CA VAL A 525 19.07 -9.80 -17.23
C VAL A 525 19.17 -10.11 -15.74
N THR A 526 20.35 -9.96 -15.13
CA THR A 526 20.58 -10.23 -13.70
C THR A 526 21.28 -9.07 -13.00
N VAL A 527 20.99 -8.95 -11.70
CA VAL A 527 21.71 -8.09 -10.75
C VAL A 527 22.05 -8.99 -9.56
N ASP A 528 23.30 -9.41 -9.50
CA ASP A 528 23.81 -10.29 -8.45
C ASP A 528 24.61 -9.47 -7.42
N TYR A 529 24.54 -9.90 -6.17
CA TYR A 529 25.10 -9.18 -5.02
C TYR A 529 26.33 -9.88 -4.48
N SER A 530 27.38 -9.12 -4.20
CA SER A 530 28.44 -9.52 -3.28
C SER A 530 28.52 -8.54 -2.10
N ASP A 531 29.46 -8.79 -1.19
CA ASP A 531 29.70 -7.89 -0.06
C ASP A 531 30.27 -6.53 -0.47
N THR A 532 30.85 -6.40 -1.66
CA THR A 532 31.58 -5.20 -2.11
C THR A 532 31.11 -4.65 -3.45
N SER A 533 30.37 -5.46 -4.23
CA SER A 533 30.07 -5.14 -5.62
C SER A 533 28.66 -5.58 -6.03
N LEU A 534 28.09 -4.89 -7.01
CA LEU A 534 26.93 -5.33 -7.78
C LEU A 534 27.39 -5.86 -9.14
N TRP A 535 27.01 -7.09 -9.46
CA TRP A 535 27.32 -7.72 -10.74
C TRP A 535 26.11 -7.60 -11.67
N LEU A 536 26.26 -6.85 -12.75
CA LEU A 536 25.24 -6.62 -13.76
C LEU A 536 25.54 -7.49 -14.97
N THR A 537 24.58 -8.31 -15.40
CA THR A 537 24.70 -9.09 -16.64
C THR A 537 23.53 -8.79 -17.55
N GLY A 538 23.80 -8.58 -18.84
CA GLY A 538 22.78 -8.18 -19.81
C GLY A 538 23.24 -8.35 -21.25
N TRP A 539 22.44 -7.90 -22.20
CA TRP A 539 22.75 -7.91 -23.62
C TRP A 539 22.54 -6.54 -24.26
N LEU A 540 23.20 -6.30 -25.39
CA LEU A 540 23.18 -5.05 -26.13
C LEU A 540 22.44 -5.22 -27.45
N GLN A 541 21.64 -4.23 -27.85
CA GLN A 541 20.99 -4.17 -29.16
C GLN A 541 21.04 -2.76 -29.73
N GLY A 542 20.98 -2.66 -31.06
CA GLY A 542 21.03 -1.41 -31.81
C GLY A 542 22.46 -1.00 -32.13
N GLU A 543 22.65 0.29 -32.38
CA GLU A 543 23.93 0.81 -32.87
C GLU A 543 24.96 0.95 -31.74
N TRP A 544 25.88 0.00 -31.61
CA TRP A 544 27.01 0.08 -30.67
C TRP A 544 28.35 0.13 -31.42
N GLN A 545 29.23 1.07 -31.06
CA GLN A 545 30.61 1.14 -31.55
C GLN A 545 31.56 0.50 -30.54
N LEU A 546 31.69 -0.83 -30.64
CA LEU A 546 32.44 -1.66 -29.70
C LEU A 546 33.91 -1.84 -30.07
N GLY A 547 34.46 -0.96 -30.93
CA GLY A 547 35.87 -0.96 -31.31
C GLY A 547 36.85 -0.56 -30.20
N GLY A 548 36.36 -0.24 -29.00
CA GLY A 548 37.12 0.12 -27.79
C GLY A 548 36.50 -0.46 -26.50
N GLU A 549 37.00 -0.06 -25.31
CA GLU A 549 36.45 -0.51 -24.02
C GLU A 549 35.03 0.08 -23.78
N LEU A 550 34.11 -0.75 -23.30
CA LEU A 550 32.79 -0.34 -22.82
C LEU A 550 32.89 0.04 -21.33
N LEU A 551 32.37 1.21 -20.97
CA LEU A 551 32.49 1.77 -19.62
C LEU A 551 31.16 1.75 -18.88
N LEU A 552 31.19 1.36 -17.61
CA LEU A 552 30.07 1.54 -16.69
C LEU A 552 30.21 2.90 -16.01
N LEU A 553 29.17 3.72 -16.13
CA LEU A 553 29.12 5.06 -15.58
C LEU A 553 28.01 5.19 -14.54
N LEU A 554 28.27 5.98 -13.51
CA LEU A 554 27.28 6.44 -12.54
C LEU A 554 27.11 7.95 -12.65
N ARG A 555 25.91 8.40 -13.03
CA ARG A 555 25.58 9.83 -13.18
C ARG A 555 24.66 10.28 -12.06
N ARG A 556 25.09 11.25 -11.27
CA ARG A 556 24.26 11.87 -10.22
C ARG A 556 23.14 12.67 -10.86
N ARG A 557 21.91 12.51 -10.36
CA ARG A 557 20.76 13.28 -10.88
C ARG A 557 20.79 14.75 -10.45
N GLN A 558 21.29 15.02 -9.26
CA GLN A 558 21.39 16.36 -8.70
C GLN A 558 22.57 17.16 -9.28
N GLU A 559 23.61 16.48 -9.78
CA GLU A 559 24.79 17.11 -10.39
C GLU A 559 25.30 16.30 -11.59
N PRO A 560 24.60 16.31 -12.75
CA PRO A 560 24.92 15.46 -13.89
C PRO A 560 26.32 15.67 -14.48
N ALA A 561 26.93 16.84 -14.25
CA ALA A 561 28.28 17.18 -14.69
C ALA A 561 29.37 16.32 -14.02
N ARG A 562 29.10 15.70 -12.86
CA ARG A 562 30.02 14.80 -12.15
C ARG A 562 29.62 13.34 -12.34
N THR A 563 29.80 12.84 -13.56
CA THR A 563 29.62 11.42 -13.86
C THR A 563 30.89 10.65 -13.47
N LEU A 564 30.74 9.56 -12.72
CA LEU A 564 31.84 8.71 -12.29
C LEU A 564 31.97 7.49 -13.21
N ALA A 565 33.20 7.13 -13.56
CA ALA A 565 33.49 5.80 -14.06
C ALA A 565 33.42 4.83 -12.88
N ALA A 566 32.56 3.83 -12.97
CA ALA A 566 32.21 2.96 -11.85
C ALA A 566 32.65 1.50 -12.05
N GLY A 567 33.27 1.20 -13.19
CA GLY A 567 33.81 -0.11 -13.51
C GLY A 567 34.08 -0.30 -15.01
N ARG A 568 34.84 -1.35 -15.33
CA ARG A 568 35.02 -1.83 -16.71
C ARG A 568 33.98 -2.88 -17.03
N VAL A 569 33.55 -2.90 -18.29
CA VAL A 569 32.54 -3.83 -18.78
C VAL A 569 33.20 -4.84 -19.70
N ARG A 570 32.97 -6.13 -19.42
CA ARG A 570 33.33 -7.20 -20.36
C ARG A 570 32.18 -7.37 -21.33
N PHE A 571 32.50 -7.40 -22.62
CA PHE A 571 31.50 -7.66 -23.65
C PHE A 571 31.97 -8.77 -24.58
N GLU A 572 31.11 -9.77 -24.80
CA GLU A 572 31.36 -10.87 -25.72
C GLU A 572 30.04 -11.38 -26.30
N GLY A 573 29.99 -11.60 -27.62
CA GLY A 573 28.84 -12.24 -28.27
C GLY A 573 27.49 -11.52 -28.09
N GLY A 574 27.47 -10.19 -27.96
CA GLY A 574 26.24 -9.43 -27.71
C GLY A 574 25.90 -9.24 -26.24
N TRP A 575 26.61 -9.90 -25.33
CA TRP A 575 26.38 -9.85 -23.88
C TRP A 575 27.40 -8.97 -23.19
N PHE A 576 26.96 -8.25 -22.16
CA PHE A 576 27.82 -7.49 -21.27
C PHE A 576 27.74 -8.02 -19.85
N GLY A 577 28.89 -7.99 -19.16
CA GLY A 577 29.03 -8.20 -17.74
C GLY A 577 29.79 -7.03 -17.13
N ALA A 578 29.22 -6.37 -16.13
CA ALA A 578 29.80 -5.22 -15.47
C ALA A 578 29.82 -5.40 -13.95
N GLU A 579 30.96 -5.08 -13.33
CA GLU A 579 31.07 -4.97 -11.89
C GLU A 579 30.93 -3.50 -11.51
N LEU A 580 30.03 -3.22 -10.58
CA LEU A 580 29.89 -1.93 -9.94
C LEU A 580 30.43 -2.01 -8.51
N VAL A 581 31.57 -1.36 -8.26
CA VAL A 581 32.18 -1.31 -6.92
C VAL A 581 31.40 -0.33 -6.05
N MET A 582 30.87 -0.80 -4.92
CA MET A 582 29.90 -0.04 -4.13
C MET A 582 30.56 1.08 -3.31
N ASP A 583 31.74 0.81 -2.75
CA ASP A 583 32.50 1.75 -1.92
C ASP A 583 32.73 3.08 -2.65
N GLU A 584 33.02 3.03 -3.95
CA GLU A 584 33.27 4.23 -4.75
C GLU A 584 32.02 5.11 -4.85
N ALA A 585 30.86 4.50 -5.08
CA ALA A 585 29.59 5.21 -5.14
C ALA A 585 29.20 5.79 -3.77
N MET A 586 29.39 5.03 -2.69
CA MET A 586 29.09 5.47 -1.33
C MET A 586 30.02 6.60 -0.86
N ARG A 587 31.34 6.52 -1.13
CA ARG A 587 32.30 7.56 -0.75
C ARG A 587 32.16 8.84 -1.55
N ALA A 588 31.74 8.73 -2.80
CA ALA A 588 31.62 9.89 -3.66
C ALA A 588 30.33 10.71 -3.40
N ARG A 589 29.48 10.30 -2.45
CA ARG A 589 28.23 10.99 -2.12
C ARG A 589 28.46 12.44 -1.67
N LEU A 590 27.53 13.33 -2.02
CA LEU A 590 27.58 14.75 -1.60
C LEU A 590 26.42 15.18 -0.72
N LEU A 591 25.39 14.33 -0.62
CA LEU A 591 24.17 14.61 0.13
C LEU A 591 23.83 13.43 1.02
N LEU A 592 23.08 13.70 2.09
CA LEU A 592 22.53 12.66 2.97
C LEU A 592 21.66 11.65 2.23
N ARG A 593 21.10 12.06 1.08
CA ARG A 593 20.38 11.17 0.20
C ARG A 593 20.40 11.67 -1.24
N GLU A 594 20.84 10.83 -2.15
CA GLU A 594 20.94 11.16 -3.58
C GLU A 594 20.71 9.95 -4.48
N ASN A 595 20.38 10.23 -5.75
CA ASN A 595 20.01 9.20 -6.72
C ASN A 595 20.96 9.25 -7.92
N TRP A 596 21.33 8.08 -8.40
CA TRP A 596 22.32 7.90 -9.45
C TRP A 596 21.75 7.02 -10.57
N ASP A 597 21.97 7.43 -11.81
CA ASP A 597 21.66 6.63 -12.98
C ASP A 597 22.83 5.71 -13.31
N VAL A 598 22.54 4.47 -13.71
CA VAL A 598 23.52 3.49 -14.18
C VAL A 598 23.53 3.50 -15.71
N LEU A 599 24.68 3.78 -16.32
CA LEU A 599 24.81 3.95 -17.76
C LEU A 599 25.98 3.16 -18.34
N LEU A 600 25.88 2.82 -19.62
CA LEU A 600 26.95 2.25 -20.42
C LEU A 600 27.37 3.26 -21.49
N ALA A 601 28.67 3.49 -21.63
CA ALA A 601 29.23 4.33 -22.69
C ALA A 601 30.18 3.52 -23.55
N ASP A 602 29.99 3.59 -24.86
CA ASP A 602 30.88 3.00 -25.86
C ASP A 602 31.88 4.03 -26.41
N SER A 603 32.68 3.60 -27.37
CA SER A 603 33.72 4.44 -27.99
C SER A 603 33.18 5.49 -28.99
N SER A 604 31.86 5.58 -29.19
CA SER A 604 31.26 6.48 -30.19
C SER A 604 31.24 7.96 -29.79
N GLY A 605 31.44 8.27 -28.50
CA GLY A 605 31.30 9.63 -27.98
C GLY A 605 29.86 10.15 -27.92
N ARG A 606 28.86 9.29 -28.17
CA ARG A 606 27.43 9.59 -28.01
C ARG A 606 27.03 9.61 -26.54
N GLU A 607 25.80 10.05 -26.25
CA GLU A 607 25.29 10.04 -24.88
C GLU A 607 25.27 8.61 -24.32
N PRO A 608 25.75 8.39 -23.08
CA PRO A 608 25.72 7.08 -22.45
C PRO A 608 24.29 6.51 -22.36
N VAL A 609 24.16 5.22 -22.66
CA VAL A 609 22.89 4.49 -22.69
C VAL A 609 22.54 4.04 -21.27
N ARG A 610 21.32 4.34 -20.81
CA ARG A 610 20.85 3.88 -19.49
C ARG A 610 20.59 2.38 -19.53
N VAL A 611 21.18 1.67 -18.57
CA VAL A 611 20.94 0.22 -18.39
C VAL A 611 19.50 0.04 -17.95
N ALA A 612 18.74 -0.79 -18.65
CA ALA A 612 17.32 -0.98 -18.39
C ALA A 612 16.90 -2.44 -18.54
N ARG A 613 15.74 -2.80 -18.03
CA ARG A 613 15.15 -4.12 -18.24
C ARG A 613 13.76 -3.95 -18.83
N ILE A 614 13.59 -4.13 -20.12
CA ILE A 614 12.39 -3.78 -20.89
C ILE A 614 11.84 -5.00 -21.62
N ALA A 615 12.70 -5.89 -22.11
CA ALA A 615 12.34 -6.99 -23.01
C ALA A 615 11.68 -8.19 -22.30
N ASP A 616 10.57 -7.96 -21.59
CA ASP A 616 9.67 -9.02 -21.14
C ASP A 616 8.20 -8.54 -21.10
N ASP A 617 7.35 -9.19 -20.29
CA ASP A 617 5.92 -8.88 -20.15
C ASP A 617 5.59 -7.86 -19.04
N GLN A 618 6.57 -7.19 -18.44
CA GLN A 618 6.39 -6.24 -17.35
C GLN A 618 6.44 -4.79 -17.84
N VAL A 619 5.29 -4.11 -17.79
CA VAL A 619 5.22 -2.69 -18.15
C VAL A 619 5.91 -1.78 -17.13
N VAL A 620 5.78 -2.07 -15.83
CA VAL A 620 6.41 -1.31 -14.74
C VAL A 620 7.06 -2.27 -13.74
N ARG A 621 8.38 -2.16 -13.55
CA ARG A 621 9.14 -3.07 -12.68
C ARG A 621 9.34 -2.61 -11.25
N ARG A 622 9.42 -1.29 -11.04
CA ARG A 622 9.81 -0.69 -9.74
C ARG A 622 9.02 -1.25 -8.56
N ASP A 623 7.76 -1.58 -8.79
CA ASP A 623 6.82 -2.01 -7.75
C ASP A 623 6.81 -3.52 -7.53
N VAL A 624 7.38 -4.29 -8.47
CA VAL A 624 7.46 -5.76 -8.44
C VAL A 624 8.85 -6.22 -7.99
N GLN A 625 9.91 -5.62 -8.52
CA GLN A 625 11.29 -6.02 -8.24
C GLN A 625 11.93 -5.06 -7.24
N ARG A 626 12.12 -5.54 -6.01
CA ARG A 626 12.76 -4.81 -4.92
C ARG A 626 14.11 -5.41 -4.61
N PHE A 627 15.07 -4.53 -4.36
CA PHE A 627 16.42 -4.89 -4.00
C PHE A 627 16.66 -4.60 -2.51
N PRO A 628 17.48 -5.42 -1.83
CA PRO A 628 17.90 -5.13 -0.47
C PRO A 628 18.73 -3.84 -0.43
N GLU A 629 18.65 -3.12 0.69
CA GLU A 629 19.57 -2.01 0.99
C GLU A 629 20.83 -2.57 1.62
N LEU A 630 21.98 -2.16 1.09
CA LEU A 630 23.30 -2.58 1.55
C LEU A 630 23.90 -1.47 2.39
N VAL A 631 24.34 -1.81 3.59
CA VAL A 631 24.79 -0.83 4.58
C VAL A 631 26.25 -1.05 4.93
N ARG A 632 27.04 0.02 4.95
CA ARG A 632 28.49 0.03 5.27
C ARG A 632 28.89 1.24 6.09
N GLU A 633 30.00 1.14 6.82
CA GLU A 633 30.64 2.30 7.45
C GLU A 633 31.65 2.93 6.50
N GLU A 634 31.34 4.13 6.02
CA GLU A 634 32.19 4.89 5.10
C GLU A 634 32.66 6.19 5.73
N PRO A 635 33.83 6.73 5.33
CA PRO A 635 34.23 8.07 5.72
C PRO A 635 33.14 9.11 5.39
N THR A 636 32.96 10.10 6.26
CA THR A 636 32.04 11.23 6.03
C THR A 636 32.75 12.54 6.33
N ASP A 637 32.61 13.50 5.42
CA ASP A 637 32.98 14.90 5.58
C ASP A 637 31.74 15.82 5.67
N LEU A 638 30.54 15.25 5.49
CA LEU A 638 29.27 15.98 5.44
C LEU A 638 28.88 16.61 6.79
N PHE A 639 29.46 16.13 7.90
CA PHE A 639 29.18 16.61 9.26
C PHE A 639 30.38 17.32 9.92
N GLY A 640 31.39 17.71 9.15
CA GLY A 640 32.61 18.32 9.66
C GLY A 640 33.68 17.31 10.06
N PRO A 641 34.91 17.78 10.40
CA PRO A 641 36.10 16.94 10.55
C PRO A 641 36.06 15.95 11.72
N ASP A 642 35.11 16.10 12.66
CA ASP A 642 35.09 15.35 13.92
C ASP A 642 34.28 14.03 13.87
N VAL A 643 33.46 13.81 12.82
CA VAL A 643 32.57 12.63 12.76
C VAL A 643 33.26 11.39 12.17
N GLY A 644 34.26 11.56 11.31
CA GLY A 644 35.20 10.53 10.86
C GLY A 644 34.63 9.41 9.96
N ARG A 645 33.46 8.84 10.30
CA ARG A 645 32.76 7.76 9.55
C ARG A 645 31.24 7.86 9.77
N ALA A 646 30.45 7.41 8.80
CA ALA A 646 29.01 7.30 8.88
C ALA A 646 28.50 5.99 8.28
N VAL A 647 27.31 5.59 8.69
CA VAL A 647 26.62 4.42 8.16
C VAL A 647 25.93 4.82 6.86
N VAL A 648 26.35 4.26 5.73
CA VAL A 648 25.84 4.58 4.39
C VAL A 648 25.15 3.36 3.79
N GLY A 649 23.90 3.56 3.40
CA GLY A 649 23.07 2.64 2.64
C GLY A 649 23.16 2.88 1.13
N LEU A 650 23.29 1.83 0.33
CA LEU A 650 23.15 1.85 -1.12
C LEU A 650 22.11 0.82 -1.53
N ARG A 651 21.16 1.22 -2.38
CA ARG A 651 20.12 0.32 -2.88
C ARG A 651 19.83 0.54 -4.35
N PRO A 652 19.93 -0.51 -5.19
CA PRO A 652 19.42 -0.46 -6.55
C PRO A 652 17.91 -0.36 -6.61
N TYR A 653 17.38 0.24 -7.66
CA TYR A 653 15.95 0.27 -7.96
C TYR A 653 15.72 0.51 -9.46
N PHE A 654 14.56 0.10 -9.97
CA PHE A 654 14.13 0.45 -11.33
C PHE A 654 13.32 1.76 -11.34
N THR A 655 13.51 2.60 -12.35
CA THR A 655 12.68 3.78 -12.60
C THR A 655 11.29 3.39 -13.14
N ALA A 656 10.43 4.39 -13.34
CA ALA A 656 9.15 4.19 -14.02
C ALA A 656 9.32 3.75 -15.49
N ASP A 657 10.48 4.03 -16.08
CA ASP A 657 10.84 3.64 -17.44
C ASP A 657 11.64 2.33 -17.49
N ASN A 658 11.67 1.59 -16.36
CA ASN A 658 12.39 0.34 -16.16
C ASN A 658 13.92 0.42 -16.29
N GLU A 659 14.50 1.58 -16.01
CA GLU A 659 15.96 1.77 -16.02
C GLU A 659 16.55 1.54 -14.63
N LEU A 660 17.71 0.92 -14.56
CA LEU A 660 18.42 0.69 -13.31
C LEU A 660 18.98 2.01 -12.78
N SER A 661 18.80 2.24 -11.49
CA SER A 661 19.32 3.40 -10.76
C SER A 661 19.67 2.99 -9.32
N LEU A 662 20.47 3.80 -8.64
CA LEU A 662 20.88 3.59 -7.25
C LEU A 662 20.38 4.74 -6.40
N VAL A 663 19.98 4.44 -5.17
CA VAL A 663 19.82 5.44 -4.11
C VAL A 663 20.92 5.21 -3.08
N VAL A 664 21.63 6.28 -2.74
CA VAL A 664 22.63 6.30 -1.67
C VAL A 664 22.07 7.15 -0.53
N THR A 665 22.08 6.64 0.69
CA THR A 665 21.52 7.28 1.88
C THR A 665 22.52 7.19 3.03
N GLU A 666 22.87 8.32 3.66
CA GLU A 666 23.60 8.32 4.92
C GLU A 666 22.59 8.22 6.07
N HIS A 667 22.76 7.20 6.92
CA HIS A 667 21.93 6.93 8.08
C HIS A 667 22.55 7.57 9.32
N HIS A 668 21.68 8.06 10.19
CA HIS A 668 22.02 8.70 11.46
C HIS A 668 21.82 7.76 12.64
#